data_AF-A0A924GJS7-F1
#
_entry.id   AF-A0A924GJS7-F1
#
_cell.length_a   1.000
_cell.length_b   1.000
_cell.length_c   1.000
_cell.angle_alpha   90.00
_cell.angle_beta   90.00
_cell.angle_gamma   90.00
#
_symmetry.space_group_name_H-M   'P 1'
#
loop_
_entity.id
_entity.type
_entity.pdbx_description
1 polymer ?
#
loop_
_entity_poly.entity_id
_entity_poly.type
_entity_poly.pdbx_seq_one_letter_code
_entity_poly.pdbx_strand_id
1 'polypeptide(L)'
;MSTFERSAVPKWGHCGRFLLSCCLIAVAAVVAVVPAGSDSARAADARLFSAGNIVSDAVFYDGGALTADAVQEFLQARVPSCSSSYACLTTFRQDTPTIAASPGRCAAFEGRTAESAASIIARVGQACGISQKVLIVLLQKEQGLVTSVAPRQSSFDYATGFGCPDTAACDPNVASFFYQIYYAARQYKVYLTSPGSFNYRAGANNSVLFNPDSACGASTVYIVNAATAGLYNYTPYQPNAAALGNMYGPGDGCSSYGNRNFFAYYSDWFGSPTAGSSLIRTSNSPNIWLVSGASKYLIPDSSLLASFSVLGQVAYVSQSVIDAYTTMQNATNIIRGTNGAIYFHDASIKLGISTCGLVADYGGTCTRASGYTQLTDFQVSQFNNGPALTNLFGTTTGRRYQVSTGVKHEVLDDRSKAAAGLSGDYPILTDGGIAGLPYGAPIVRDSVFLVNRQSGQYSLLSGGVIHSVDPATQGQYDIAQRISGILDGTSISALPASTAFTGSVSTPGGQAILSGGSSIRWPKGVAPLAPVGPAISQELTSSYSPGLVSVGMFVKSVSGSTVYLVGATDLRPVVSWKALVALAATPDVAIVTLPDSTVAQLAKGPILFQPASLVKTASSPAVFLIDGSSNLQFLSDFAITNAVGITGFSTVADGQLAGYSQGAAPVRYLYSCGGNQYLAAEGSLHPMSPALVSAYSLAATTTSTSTCSQITQGKAASAFIRLSTGAVYQVSGAQRHLVTSMSRYLQLDPTGTTYLNVDDRFASLLPIGPVA
;
A
#
# COMPACT_ATOMS: atom_id res chain seq x y z
N MET A 1 24.48 21.81 45.84
CA MET A 1 25.09 20.92 46.86
C MET A 1 25.37 19.59 46.18
N SER A 2 26.57 19.47 45.60
CA SER A 2 27.75 18.82 46.21
C SER A 2 27.56 17.30 46.29
N THR A 3 27.98 16.58 45.25
CA THR A 3 29.27 15.84 45.14
C THR A 3 29.33 14.59 46.00
N PHE A 4 29.44 13.42 45.35
CA PHE A 4 30.00 12.20 45.92
C PHE A 4 31.07 11.62 44.99
N GLU A 5 32.30 11.74 45.48
CA GLU A 5 33.46 10.82 45.51
C GLU A 5 33.90 9.97 44.30
N ARG A 6 35.22 10.06 44.09
CA ARG A 6 36.10 9.24 43.24
C ARG A 6 36.53 7.97 43.99
N SER A 7 36.87 6.90 43.26
CA SER A 7 38.00 5.97 43.52
C SER A 7 38.03 4.92 42.38
N ALA A 8 39.02 4.86 41.50
CA ALA A 8 40.40 4.35 41.64
C ALA A 8 40.54 2.86 41.22
N VAL A 9 41.56 2.63 40.39
CA VAL A 9 41.94 1.42 39.64
C VAL A 9 42.50 0.31 40.55
N PRO A 10 42.48 -0.97 40.12
CA PRO A 10 43.76 -1.70 40.04
C PRO A 10 43.95 -2.55 38.77
N LYS A 11 45.23 -2.91 38.56
CA LYS A 11 45.89 -3.48 37.38
C LYS A 11 45.91 -5.03 37.35
N TRP A 12 45.84 -5.56 36.12
CA TRP A 12 46.63 -6.64 35.48
C TRP A 12 46.39 -8.13 35.82
N GLY A 13 46.10 -8.91 34.76
CA GLY A 13 46.13 -10.38 34.75
C GLY A 13 45.81 -10.99 33.37
N HIS A 14 46.84 -11.04 32.50
CA HIS A 14 47.13 -11.96 31.39
C HIS A 14 46.05 -12.65 30.51
N CYS A 15 46.42 -12.69 29.22
CA CYS A 15 46.32 -13.79 28.24
C CYS A 15 45.20 -13.75 27.19
N GLY A 16 45.61 -13.49 25.93
CA GLY A 16 44.79 -13.67 24.74
C GLY A 16 45.43 -13.05 23.50
N ARG A 17 46.51 -13.67 22.99
CA ARG A 17 47.11 -13.32 21.69
C ARG A 17 46.15 -13.75 20.58
N PHE A 18 45.67 -12.83 19.75
CA PHE A 18 45.31 -13.11 18.36
C PHE A 18 45.76 -11.94 17.48
N LEU A 19 46.53 -12.30 16.45
CA LEU A 19 47.24 -11.42 15.53
C LEU A 19 46.27 -10.66 14.61
N LEU A 20 46.34 -9.33 14.61
CA LEU A 20 45.90 -8.50 13.49
C LEU A 20 47.11 -8.20 12.60
N SER A 21 47.15 -8.83 11.43
CA SER A 21 48.08 -8.50 10.35
C SER A 21 47.39 -7.50 9.42
N CYS A 22 47.81 -6.23 9.46
CA CYS A 22 47.39 -5.21 8.52
C CYS A 22 48.17 -5.41 7.20
N CYS A 23 47.52 -5.98 6.19
CA CYS A 23 48.03 -6.05 4.83
C CYS A 23 47.37 -4.93 4.00
N LEU A 24 48.14 -3.89 3.69
CA LEU A 24 47.78 -2.86 2.70
C LEU A 24 47.95 -3.47 1.31
N ILE A 25 46.85 -3.79 0.64
CA ILE A 25 46.84 -4.15 -0.80
C ILE A 25 46.35 -2.92 -1.57
N ALA A 26 47.27 -2.25 -2.26
CA ALA A 26 46.95 -1.26 -3.27
C ALA A 26 46.37 -1.97 -4.50
N VAL A 27 45.07 -1.80 -4.76
CA VAL A 27 44.44 -2.24 -6.00
C VAL A 27 44.58 -1.11 -7.02
N ALA A 28 45.50 -1.28 -7.96
CA ALA A 28 45.59 -0.44 -9.15
C ALA A 28 44.41 -0.77 -10.08
N ALA A 29 43.43 0.13 -10.16
CA ALA A 29 42.35 0.04 -11.15
C ALA A 29 42.90 0.42 -12.53
N VAL A 30 43.04 -0.57 -13.41
CA VAL A 30 43.27 -0.36 -14.84
C VAL A 30 41.95 0.13 -15.45
N VAL A 31 41.83 1.45 -15.61
CA VAL A 31 40.75 2.06 -16.39
C VAL A 31 41.03 1.78 -17.86
N ALA A 32 40.32 0.82 -18.44
CA ALA A 32 40.26 0.66 -19.89
C ALA A 32 39.49 1.87 -20.46
N VAL A 33 40.22 2.83 -21.03
CA VAL A 33 39.66 3.95 -21.78
C VAL A 33 39.06 3.38 -23.08
N VAL A 34 37.75 3.20 -23.10
CA VAL A 34 37.00 2.99 -24.35
C VAL A 34 36.97 4.35 -25.06
N PRO A 35 37.41 4.46 -26.32
CA PRO A 35 37.33 5.73 -27.03
C PRO A 35 35.85 6.08 -27.20
N ALA A 36 35.46 7.24 -26.68
CA ALA A 36 34.16 7.85 -26.96
C ALA A 36 34.04 8.03 -28.48
N GLY A 37 33.09 7.32 -29.09
CA GLY A 37 32.72 7.56 -30.48
C GLY A 37 32.29 9.01 -30.62
N SER A 38 32.79 9.68 -31.66
CA SER A 38 32.48 11.06 -31.98
C SER A 38 30.98 11.27 -32.19
N ASP A 39 30.42 12.22 -31.45
CA ASP A 39 29.07 12.75 -31.61
C ASP A 39 28.83 13.15 -33.07
N SER A 40 27.90 12.48 -33.74
CA SER A 40 27.37 12.97 -35.02
C SER A 40 26.29 14.01 -34.71
N ALA A 41 26.59 15.28 -34.96
CA ALA A 41 25.63 16.38 -34.88
C ALA A 41 24.39 16.09 -35.76
N ARG A 42 23.18 16.29 -35.21
CA ARG A 42 21.95 16.34 -36.02
C ARG A 42 21.90 17.68 -36.74
N ALA A 43 21.87 17.62 -38.07
CA ALA A 43 21.77 18.79 -38.93
C ALA A 43 20.44 19.53 -38.75
N ALA A 44 20.50 20.86 -38.68
CA ALA A 44 19.38 21.78 -38.78
C ALA A 44 18.55 21.54 -40.04
N ASP A 45 17.23 21.51 -39.87
CA ASP A 45 16.27 21.35 -40.95
C ASP A 45 15.83 22.72 -41.49
N ALA A 46 16.20 23.02 -42.73
CA ALA A 46 15.84 24.27 -43.40
C ALA A 46 14.33 24.53 -43.42
N ARG A 47 13.48 23.49 -43.38
CA ARG A 47 12.02 23.62 -43.36
C ARG A 47 11.49 24.25 -42.08
N LEU A 48 12.27 24.21 -40.99
CA LEU A 48 11.94 24.81 -39.71
C LEU A 48 12.42 26.27 -39.60
N PHE A 49 13.17 26.78 -40.59
CA PHE A 49 13.54 28.18 -40.64
C PHE A 49 12.32 29.03 -41.02
N SER A 50 11.94 29.95 -40.13
CA SER A 50 10.92 30.96 -40.41
C SER A 50 11.56 32.34 -40.41
N ALA A 51 11.57 33.01 -41.56
CA ALA A 51 12.14 34.35 -41.69
C ALA A 51 11.51 35.34 -40.70
N GLY A 52 10.24 35.18 -40.36
CA GLY A 52 9.52 36.02 -39.40
C GLY A 52 9.67 35.61 -37.93
N ASN A 53 10.24 34.44 -37.65
CA ASN A 53 10.40 33.89 -36.30
C ASN A 53 11.65 32.99 -36.24
N ILE A 54 12.84 33.59 -36.36
CA ILE A 54 14.12 32.87 -36.36
C ILE A 54 14.39 32.27 -34.97
N VAL A 55 14.04 33.02 -33.93
CA VAL A 55 14.18 32.67 -32.52
C VAL A 55 13.08 33.36 -31.73
N SER A 56 12.56 32.72 -30.69
CA SER A 56 11.52 33.31 -29.84
C SER A 56 12.12 34.25 -28.78
N ASP A 57 11.33 35.26 -28.35
CA ASP A 57 11.72 36.16 -27.25
C ASP A 57 12.02 35.37 -25.97
N ALA A 58 11.24 34.33 -25.67
CA ALA A 58 11.42 33.48 -24.49
C ALA A 58 12.78 32.78 -24.48
N VAL A 59 13.22 32.28 -25.63
CA VAL A 59 14.54 31.66 -25.79
C VAL A 59 15.65 32.69 -25.76
N PHE A 60 15.45 33.83 -26.41
CA PHE A 60 16.51 34.80 -26.65
C PHE A 60 16.85 35.62 -25.41
N TYR A 61 15.82 36.00 -24.63
CA TYR A 61 15.94 36.85 -23.45
C TYR A 61 15.94 36.07 -22.13
N ASP A 62 16.14 34.74 -22.17
CA ASP A 62 16.35 33.91 -20.98
C ASP A 62 17.77 34.07 -20.42
N GLY A 63 17.99 35.10 -19.60
CA GLY A 63 19.29 35.36 -18.96
C GLY A 63 19.79 34.27 -18.00
N GLY A 64 18.98 33.25 -17.71
CA GLY A 64 19.32 32.11 -16.84
C GLY A 64 19.52 30.79 -17.61
N ALA A 65 19.62 30.83 -18.94
CA ALA A 65 19.60 29.63 -19.79
C ALA A 65 20.73 28.62 -19.53
N LEU A 66 21.91 29.07 -19.08
CA LEU A 66 23.04 28.22 -18.67
C LEU A 66 23.82 28.84 -17.50
N THR A 67 24.29 28.00 -16.58
CA THR A 67 25.26 28.39 -15.53
C THR A 67 26.67 28.49 -16.12
N ALA A 68 27.60 29.12 -15.38
CA ALA A 68 29.01 29.19 -15.80
C ALA A 68 29.63 27.79 -16.01
N ASP A 69 29.30 26.82 -15.16
CA ASP A 69 29.76 25.44 -15.28
C ASP A 69 29.18 24.76 -16.53
N ALA A 70 27.88 24.91 -16.78
CA ALA A 70 27.24 24.36 -17.98
C ALA A 70 27.78 24.98 -19.28
N VAL A 71 28.12 26.28 -19.27
CA VAL A 71 28.83 26.92 -20.39
C VAL A 71 30.23 26.34 -20.55
N GLN A 72 30.96 26.14 -19.46
CA GLN A 72 32.31 25.58 -19.48
C GLN A 72 32.31 24.15 -20.04
N GLU A 73 31.38 23.31 -19.61
CA GLU A 73 31.19 21.94 -20.11
C GLU A 73 30.84 21.94 -21.60
N PHE A 74 29.93 22.82 -22.04
CA PHE A 74 29.58 22.95 -23.45
C PHE A 74 30.80 23.32 -24.31
N LEU A 75 31.60 24.30 -23.87
CA LEU A 75 32.79 24.73 -24.61
C LEU A 75 33.85 23.61 -24.68
N GLN A 76 34.04 22.84 -23.60
CA GLN A 76 34.95 21.69 -23.57
C GLN A 76 34.50 20.56 -24.49
N ALA A 77 33.19 20.32 -24.60
CA ALA A 77 32.64 19.35 -25.54
C ALA A 77 32.90 19.74 -27.01
N ARG A 78 32.95 21.04 -27.33
CA ARG A 78 33.24 21.53 -28.70
C ARG A 78 34.72 21.57 -29.03
N VAL A 79 35.56 21.91 -28.06
CA VAL A 79 37.02 21.93 -28.22
C VAL A 79 37.67 21.18 -27.04
N PRO A 80 37.78 19.84 -27.13
CA PRO A 80 38.38 19.03 -26.07
C PRO A 80 39.88 19.34 -25.86
N SER A 81 40.57 19.76 -26.91
CA SER A 81 42.01 20.09 -26.88
C SER A 81 42.28 21.41 -27.62
N CYS A 82 42.93 22.35 -26.93
CA CYS A 82 43.42 23.59 -27.53
C CYS A 82 44.86 23.42 -28.04
N SER A 83 45.22 24.10 -29.14
CA SER A 83 46.60 24.09 -29.64
C SER A 83 47.57 24.69 -28.62
N SER A 84 48.75 24.08 -28.45
CA SER A 84 49.69 24.33 -27.34
C SER A 84 50.31 25.73 -27.27
N SER A 85 49.98 26.63 -28.20
CA SER A 85 50.43 28.03 -28.23
C SER A 85 49.28 29.04 -28.32
N TYR A 86 48.04 28.59 -28.18
CA TYR A 86 46.84 29.41 -28.29
C TYR A 86 46.00 29.32 -27.02
N ALA A 87 45.30 30.40 -26.69
CA ALA A 87 44.25 30.38 -25.67
C ALA A 87 42.90 30.17 -26.36
N CYS A 88 42.23 29.05 -26.12
CA CYS A 88 40.87 28.81 -26.60
C CYS A 88 39.86 29.30 -25.56
N LEU A 89 38.56 29.38 -25.90
CA LEU A 89 37.53 29.79 -24.92
C LEU A 89 37.55 28.95 -23.63
N THR A 90 37.92 27.67 -23.73
CA THR A 90 38.01 26.77 -22.57
C THR A 90 39.09 27.17 -21.56
N THR A 91 40.17 27.80 -22.02
CA THR A 91 41.34 28.18 -21.20
C THR A 91 41.52 29.70 -21.06
N PHE A 92 40.80 30.50 -21.85
CA PHE A 92 40.87 31.96 -21.84
C PHE A 92 40.56 32.56 -20.46
N ARG A 93 41.32 33.59 -20.09
CA ARG A 93 41.15 34.36 -18.86
C ARG A 93 41.34 35.85 -19.15
N GLN A 94 40.52 36.70 -18.54
CA GLN A 94 40.62 38.16 -18.64
C GLN A 94 40.18 38.83 -17.33
N ASP A 95 40.80 39.94 -16.96
CA ASP A 95 40.27 40.84 -15.94
C ASP A 95 39.04 41.61 -16.49
N THR A 96 37.92 41.53 -15.80
CA THR A 96 36.68 42.22 -16.19
C THR A 96 36.50 43.52 -15.40
N PRO A 97 36.05 44.62 -16.05
CA PRO A 97 35.79 45.88 -15.38
C PRO A 97 34.43 45.85 -14.65
N THR A 98 34.27 46.73 -13.65
CA THR A 98 32.96 47.03 -13.08
C THR A 98 32.21 48.01 -13.99
N ILE A 99 31.01 47.65 -14.43
CA ILE A 99 30.10 48.51 -15.21
C ILE A 99 28.85 48.82 -14.38
N ALA A 100 28.50 50.11 -14.28
CA ALA A 100 27.25 50.53 -13.65
C ALA A 100 26.01 50.00 -14.40
N ALA A 101 24.88 49.88 -13.71
CA ALA A 101 23.64 49.46 -14.34
C ALA A 101 23.24 50.42 -15.48
N SER A 102 22.83 49.86 -16.61
CA SER A 102 22.21 50.60 -17.71
C SER A 102 20.70 50.38 -17.64
N PRO A 103 19.91 51.37 -17.17
CA PRO A 103 18.48 51.19 -16.91
C PRO A 103 17.72 50.61 -18.11
N GLY A 104 16.89 49.59 -17.84
CA GLY A 104 16.12 48.87 -18.85
C GLY A 104 16.93 47.95 -19.79
N ARG A 105 18.26 47.88 -19.63
CA ARG A 105 19.14 47.12 -20.54
C ARG A 105 19.95 46.06 -19.81
N CYS A 106 20.88 46.48 -18.96
CA CYS A 106 21.73 45.56 -18.20
C CYS A 106 21.84 46.01 -16.74
N ALA A 107 21.77 45.06 -15.81
CA ALA A 107 22.10 45.27 -14.41
C ALA A 107 23.57 45.67 -14.24
N ALA A 108 23.93 46.14 -13.04
CA ALA A 108 25.32 46.40 -12.70
C ALA A 108 26.15 45.12 -12.82
N PHE A 109 27.33 45.23 -13.40
CA PHE A 109 28.26 44.13 -13.56
C PHE A 109 29.49 44.41 -12.69
N GLU A 110 29.75 43.56 -11.70
CA GLU A 110 30.94 43.68 -10.85
C GLU A 110 32.14 43.00 -11.50
N GLY A 111 33.26 43.71 -11.63
CA GLY A 111 34.49 43.18 -12.22
C GLY A 111 35.14 42.08 -11.37
N ARG A 112 35.90 41.20 -12.02
CA ARG A 112 36.70 40.13 -11.40
C ARG A 112 38.05 40.01 -12.08
N THR A 113 39.06 39.57 -11.33
CA THR A 113 40.38 39.24 -11.90
C THR A 113 40.38 37.82 -12.48
N ALA A 114 41.14 37.61 -13.56
CA ALA A 114 41.33 36.33 -14.23
C ALA A 114 40.03 35.54 -14.44
N GLU A 115 38.98 36.20 -14.94
CA GLU A 115 37.68 35.60 -15.16
C GLU A 115 37.66 34.71 -16.40
N SER A 116 37.07 33.51 -16.32
CA SER A 116 36.97 32.58 -17.46
C SER A 116 35.97 33.07 -18.50
N ALA A 117 36.17 32.69 -19.77
CA ALA A 117 35.22 33.01 -20.83
C ALA A 117 33.80 32.49 -20.51
N ALA A 118 33.71 31.30 -19.92
CA ALA A 118 32.43 30.73 -19.48
C ALA A 118 31.74 31.58 -18.41
N SER A 119 32.49 32.08 -17.42
CA SER A 119 31.96 32.99 -16.39
C SER A 119 31.52 34.33 -17.00
N ILE A 120 32.32 34.89 -17.93
CA ILE A 120 31.98 36.13 -18.64
C ILE A 120 30.66 35.97 -19.41
N ILE A 121 30.52 34.92 -20.23
CA ILE A 121 29.30 34.63 -20.99
C ILE A 121 28.10 34.48 -20.04
N ALA A 122 28.25 33.68 -18.98
CA ALA A 122 27.19 33.44 -18.02
C ALA A 122 26.72 34.72 -17.33
N ARG A 123 27.66 35.49 -16.77
CA ARG A 123 27.32 36.68 -15.98
C ARG A 123 26.86 37.86 -16.83
N VAL A 124 27.40 38.02 -18.04
CA VAL A 124 26.89 39.04 -18.97
C VAL A 124 25.47 38.70 -19.43
N GLY A 125 25.21 37.42 -19.76
CA GLY A 125 23.87 36.96 -20.10
C GLY A 125 22.87 37.22 -18.97
N GLN A 126 23.26 36.93 -17.73
CA GLN A 126 22.45 37.21 -16.54
C GLN A 126 22.23 38.71 -16.32
N ALA A 127 23.29 39.52 -16.42
CA ALA A 127 23.21 40.96 -16.21
C ALA A 127 22.31 41.65 -17.24
N CYS A 128 22.39 41.26 -18.51
CA CYS A 128 21.62 41.88 -19.59
C CYS A 128 20.26 41.20 -19.88
N GLY A 129 20.00 40.03 -19.29
CA GLY A 129 18.83 39.23 -19.61
C GLY A 129 18.86 38.72 -21.05
N ILE A 130 20.00 38.16 -21.46
CA ILE A 130 20.23 37.52 -22.78
C ILE A 130 20.71 36.10 -22.54
N SER A 131 20.17 35.16 -23.29
CA SER A 131 20.53 33.75 -23.17
C SER A 131 22.00 33.49 -23.48
N GLN A 132 22.65 32.75 -22.58
CA GLN A 132 24.03 32.28 -22.78
C GLN A 132 24.16 31.46 -24.07
N LYS A 133 23.12 30.69 -24.42
CA LYS A 133 23.06 29.93 -25.68
C LYS A 133 23.11 30.86 -26.90
N VAL A 134 22.41 31.99 -26.85
CA VAL A 134 22.45 33.02 -27.89
C VAL A 134 23.83 33.67 -27.99
N LEU A 135 24.45 34.02 -26.87
CA LEU A 135 25.80 34.61 -26.85
C LEU A 135 26.84 33.65 -27.43
N ILE A 136 26.75 32.36 -27.10
CA ILE A 136 27.61 31.30 -27.66
C ILE A 136 27.41 31.19 -29.18
N VAL A 137 26.17 31.15 -29.65
CA VAL A 137 25.88 31.10 -31.10
C VAL A 137 26.40 32.35 -31.82
N LEU A 138 26.30 33.52 -31.19
CA LEU A 138 26.82 34.77 -31.73
C LEU A 138 28.35 34.72 -31.87
N LEU A 139 29.08 34.28 -30.84
CA LEU A 139 30.54 34.10 -30.89
C LEU A 139 30.98 33.17 -32.02
N GLN A 140 30.20 32.12 -32.28
CA GLN A 140 30.49 31.21 -33.40
C GLN A 140 30.21 31.86 -34.74
N LYS A 141 29.04 32.49 -34.88
CA LYS A 141 28.61 33.11 -36.14
C LYS A 141 29.58 34.20 -36.59
N GLU A 142 30.08 35.00 -35.67
CA GLU A 142 30.83 36.22 -35.99
C GLU A 142 32.34 35.98 -36.08
N GLN A 143 32.91 35.06 -35.30
CA GLN A 143 34.37 34.80 -35.29
C GLN A 143 34.75 33.31 -35.36
N GLY A 144 33.79 32.38 -35.45
CA GLY A 144 34.08 30.94 -35.40
C GLY A 144 34.71 30.47 -34.08
N LEU A 145 34.53 31.28 -33.02
CA LEU A 145 35.38 31.20 -31.82
C LEU A 145 35.08 29.97 -30.94
N VAL A 146 33.85 29.44 -31.01
CA VAL A 146 33.39 28.31 -30.18
C VAL A 146 34.05 27.00 -30.59
N THR A 147 34.32 26.81 -31.88
CA THR A 147 34.93 25.59 -32.42
C THR A 147 36.42 25.76 -32.76
N SER A 148 37.00 26.93 -32.52
CA SER A 148 38.40 27.21 -32.90
C SER A 148 39.39 26.59 -31.91
N VAL A 149 40.36 25.84 -32.44
CA VAL A 149 41.48 25.25 -31.68
C VAL A 149 42.72 26.15 -31.64
N ALA A 150 42.73 27.24 -32.42
CA ALA A 150 43.86 28.16 -32.55
C ALA A 150 43.39 29.62 -32.84
N PRO A 151 42.57 30.24 -31.97
CA PRO A 151 42.05 31.59 -32.20
C PRO A 151 43.12 32.66 -32.01
N ARG A 152 43.12 33.68 -32.88
CA ARG A 152 44.02 34.84 -32.75
C ARG A 152 43.49 35.81 -31.69
N GLN A 153 44.38 36.63 -31.12
CA GLN A 153 43.98 37.67 -30.16
C GLN A 153 42.87 38.59 -30.72
N SER A 154 42.96 38.97 -31.99
CA SER A 154 41.95 39.80 -32.65
C SER A 154 40.55 39.16 -32.68
N SER A 155 40.45 37.83 -32.68
CA SER A 155 39.17 37.12 -32.58
C SER A 155 38.53 37.26 -31.20
N PHE A 156 39.30 37.55 -30.15
CA PHE A 156 38.79 37.90 -28.83
C PHE A 156 38.47 39.39 -28.73
N ASP A 157 39.31 40.24 -29.31
CA ASP A 157 39.14 41.70 -29.29
C ASP A 157 37.84 42.12 -29.99
N TYR A 158 37.44 41.40 -31.05
CA TYR A 158 36.21 41.64 -31.83
C TYR A 158 35.28 40.42 -31.89
N ALA A 159 35.18 39.70 -30.77
CA ALA A 159 34.50 38.40 -30.63
C ALA A 159 33.07 38.31 -31.18
N THR A 160 32.34 39.43 -31.21
CA THR A 160 30.95 39.47 -31.70
C THR A 160 30.78 40.36 -32.93
N GLY A 161 31.86 40.98 -33.42
CA GLY A 161 31.79 42.00 -34.48
C GLY A 161 31.12 43.31 -34.05
N PHE A 162 30.79 43.49 -32.76
CA PHE A 162 30.19 44.72 -32.28
C PHE A 162 31.18 45.89 -32.40
N GLY A 163 30.75 46.99 -33.01
CA GLY A 163 31.60 48.15 -33.25
C GLY A 163 32.53 48.02 -34.46
N CYS A 164 32.34 47.00 -35.32
CA CYS A 164 33.10 46.79 -36.55
C CYS A 164 32.23 47.02 -37.81
N PRO A 165 32.09 48.26 -38.29
CA PRO A 165 31.38 48.54 -39.54
C PRO A 165 32.17 48.09 -40.78
N ASP A 166 31.50 47.61 -41.83
CA ASP A 166 32.16 47.13 -43.05
C ASP A 166 32.97 48.19 -43.81
N THR A 167 32.70 49.48 -43.57
CA THR A 167 33.31 50.61 -44.29
C THR A 167 34.30 51.43 -43.45
N ALA A 168 34.61 51.01 -42.22
CA ALA A 168 35.54 51.71 -41.33
C ALA A 168 36.27 50.74 -40.38
N ALA A 169 37.30 51.23 -39.70
CA ALA A 169 37.98 50.44 -38.67
C ALA A 169 37.06 50.14 -37.49
N CYS A 170 37.27 48.98 -36.84
CA CYS A 170 36.56 48.65 -35.61
C CYS A 170 36.86 49.66 -34.50
N ASP A 171 35.86 49.96 -33.67
CA ASP A 171 35.98 50.86 -32.52
C ASP A 171 36.90 50.25 -31.45
N PRO A 172 38.07 50.85 -31.17
CA PRO A 172 39.01 50.33 -30.19
C PRO A 172 38.47 50.41 -28.75
N ASN A 173 37.46 51.23 -28.46
CA ASN A 173 36.91 51.36 -27.10
C ASN A 173 36.10 50.15 -26.65
N VAL A 174 35.70 49.28 -27.58
CA VAL A 174 34.99 48.02 -27.30
C VAL A 174 35.84 46.80 -27.65
N ALA A 175 37.16 46.99 -27.85
CA ALA A 175 38.11 45.93 -28.20
C ALA A 175 38.54 45.14 -26.94
N SER A 176 37.71 44.16 -26.54
CA SER A 176 38.08 43.06 -25.63
C SER A 176 36.97 42.02 -25.59
N PHE A 177 37.28 40.78 -25.21
CA PHE A 177 36.28 39.71 -25.13
C PHE A 177 35.08 40.09 -24.25
N PHE A 178 35.35 40.63 -23.05
CA PHE A 178 34.29 41.11 -22.16
C PHE A 178 33.44 42.23 -22.80
N TYR A 179 34.06 43.27 -23.36
CA TYR A 179 33.31 44.40 -23.93
C TYR A 179 32.49 43.99 -25.14
N GLN A 180 33.00 43.09 -25.97
CA GLN A 180 32.28 42.53 -27.11
C GLN A 180 30.99 41.83 -26.67
N ILE A 181 31.07 40.92 -25.70
CA ILE A 181 29.89 40.21 -25.19
C ILE A 181 28.93 41.19 -24.50
N TYR A 182 29.43 42.08 -23.63
CA TYR A 182 28.61 43.03 -22.89
C TYR A 182 27.87 43.99 -23.81
N TYR A 183 28.56 44.62 -24.76
CA TYR A 183 27.93 45.59 -25.64
C TYR A 183 27.06 44.95 -26.72
N ALA A 184 27.38 43.75 -27.21
CA ALA A 184 26.47 42.99 -28.05
C ALA A 184 25.16 42.64 -27.30
N ALA A 185 25.26 42.11 -26.07
CA ALA A 185 24.11 41.80 -25.24
C ALA A 185 23.27 43.06 -24.95
N ARG A 186 23.92 44.16 -24.57
CA ARG A 186 23.28 45.46 -24.36
C ARG A 186 22.62 45.98 -25.63
N GLN A 187 23.22 45.79 -26.79
CA GLN A 187 22.67 46.25 -28.07
C GLN A 187 21.34 45.55 -28.40
N TYR A 188 21.22 44.24 -28.14
CA TYR A 188 19.94 43.55 -28.27
C TYR A 188 18.86 44.11 -27.34
N LYS A 189 19.24 44.63 -26.17
CA LYS A 189 18.32 45.34 -25.26
C LYS A 189 17.98 46.75 -25.76
N VAL A 190 18.90 47.42 -26.47
CA VAL A 190 18.59 48.69 -27.16
C VAL A 190 17.56 48.44 -28.26
N TYR A 191 17.72 47.39 -29.08
CA TYR A 191 16.72 47.04 -30.10
C TYR A 191 15.34 46.74 -29.47
N LEU A 192 15.33 46.03 -28.34
CA LEU A 192 14.10 45.72 -27.60
C LEU A 192 13.42 46.96 -27.02
N THR A 193 14.19 47.89 -26.45
CA THR A 193 13.66 49.05 -25.69
C THR A 193 13.44 50.30 -26.54
N SER A 194 14.03 50.36 -27.74
CA SER A 194 13.91 51.49 -28.66
C SER A 194 13.65 51.04 -30.10
N PRO A 195 12.65 50.17 -30.36
CA PRO A 195 12.43 49.57 -31.69
C PRO A 195 12.11 50.60 -32.78
N GLY A 196 11.57 51.76 -32.41
CA GLY A 196 11.28 52.86 -33.36
C GLY A 196 12.54 53.47 -33.99
N SER A 197 13.70 53.32 -33.38
CA SER A 197 14.97 53.89 -33.86
C SER A 197 15.70 53.00 -34.88
N PHE A 198 15.14 51.84 -35.23
CA PHE A 198 15.77 50.86 -36.12
C PHE A 198 14.87 50.45 -37.28
N ASN A 199 15.49 49.88 -38.31
CA ASN A 199 14.87 49.56 -39.60
C ASN A 199 13.90 48.38 -39.51
N TYR A 200 14.24 47.34 -38.76
CA TYR A 200 13.41 46.14 -38.64
C TYR A 200 12.63 46.12 -37.33
N ARG A 201 11.30 45.93 -37.42
CA ARG A 201 10.38 46.05 -36.29
C ARG A 201 9.51 44.81 -36.15
N ALA A 202 9.32 44.35 -34.91
CA ALA A 202 8.38 43.28 -34.59
C ALA A 202 6.91 43.74 -34.75
N GLY A 203 6.00 42.81 -35.02
CA GLY A 203 4.57 43.08 -35.22
C GLY A 203 4.24 43.80 -36.53
N ALA A 204 5.17 43.82 -37.49
CA ALA A 204 5.02 44.54 -38.75
C ALA A 204 5.57 43.74 -39.94
N ASN A 205 5.07 44.08 -41.13
CA ASN A 205 5.65 43.65 -42.39
C ASN A 205 6.91 44.48 -42.67
N ASN A 206 8.04 43.81 -42.85
CA ASN A 206 9.33 44.43 -43.14
C ASN A 206 9.84 43.94 -44.50
N SER A 207 10.35 44.84 -45.33
CA SER A 207 11.06 44.44 -46.54
C SER A 207 12.49 44.06 -46.17
N VAL A 208 12.83 42.77 -46.22
CA VAL A 208 14.16 42.27 -45.84
C VAL A 208 14.92 41.83 -47.09
N LEU A 209 16.10 42.39 -47.31
CA LEU A 209 16.95 42.05 -48.44
C LEU A 209 17.55 40.65 -48.30
N PHE A 210 17.77 39.97 -49.44
CA PHE A 210 18.50 38.70 -49.46
C PHE A 210 20.02 38.88 -49.41
N ASN A 211 20.53 40.03 -49.85
CA ASN A 211 21.95 40.34 -49.97
C ASN A 211 22.18 41.87 -49.88
N PRO A 212 23.39 42.34 -49.50
CA PRO A 212 23.77 43.74 -49.66
C PRO A 212 23.58 44.28 -51.08
N ASP A 213 23.79 43.45 -52.10
CA ASP A 213 23.45 43.79 -53.47
C ASP A 213 21.93 43.81 -53.66
N SER A 214 21.38 45.00 -53.84
CA SER A 214 19.95 45.22 -54.07
C SER A 214 19.41 44.49 -55.31
N ALA A 215 20.25 44.13 -56.29
CA ALA A 215 19.84 43.36 -57.46
C ALA A 215 19.38 41.93 -57.10
N CYS A 216 19.79 41.41 -55.94
CA CYS A 216 19.34 40.12 -55.41
C CYS A 216 17.91 40.14 -54.85
N GLY A 217 17.32 41.33 -54.72
CA GLY A 217 15.93 41.51 -54.29
C GLY A 217 15.70 41.36 -52.78
N ALA A 218 14.42 41.44 -52.42
CA ALA A 218 13.93 41.35 -51.05
C ALA A 218 12.65 40.50 -51.01
N SER A 219 12.24 40.09 -49.80
CA SER A 219 10.89 39.61 -49.55
C SER A 219 10.24 40.38 -48.39
N THR A 220 8.92 40.42 -48.39
CA THR A 220 8.17 40.96 -47.24
C THR A 220 8.09 39.89 -46.16
N VAL A 221 8.68 40.18 -45.00
CA VAL A 221 8.70 39.31 -43.83
C VAL A 221 7.87 39.95 -42.72
N TYR A 222 6.82 39.26 -42.29
CA TYR A 222 6.13 39.63 -41.06
C TYR A 222 6.97 39.17 -39.85
N ILE A 223 7.66 40.10 -39.21
CA ILE A 223 8.53 39.78 -38.06
C ILE A 223 7.67 39.70 -36.81
N VAL A 224 7.60 38.51 -36.21
CA VAL A 224 6.62 38.20 -35.16
C VAL A 224 7.06 38.71 -33.78
N ASN A 225 8.36 38.76 -33.51
CA ASN A 225 8.88 39.03 -32.16
C ASN A 225 10.14 39.92 -32.16
N ALA A 226 10.48 40.45 -30.98
CA ALA A 226 11.53 41.43 -30.81
C ALA A 226 12.94 40.84 -30.99
N ALA A 227 13.15 39.59 -30.62
CA ALA A 227 14.41 38.88 -30.79
C ALA A 227 14.76 38.68 -32.26
N THR A 228 13.80 38.26 -33.08
CA THR A 228 13.96 38.12 -34.53
C THR A 228 14.19 39.49 -35.18
N ALA A 229 13.48 40.55 -34.75
CA ALA A 229 13.76 41.91 -35.19
C ALA A 229 15.18 42.35 -34.81
N GLY A 230 15.63 42.01 -33.60
CA GLY A 230 16.98 42.26 -33.12
C GLY A 230 18.05 41.59 -33.97
N LEU A 231 17.85 40.33 -34.36
CA LEU A 231 18.76 39.60 -35.25
C LEU A 231 18.89 40.25 -36.64
N TYR A 232 17.79 40.75 -37.21
CA TYR A 232 17.87 41.52 -38.46
C TYR A 232 18.50 42.89 -38.28
N ASN A 233 18.28 43.56 -37.15
CA ASN A 233 18.95 44.84 -36.87
C ASN A 233 20.46 44.67 -36.62
N TYR A 234 20.89 43.49 -36.15
CA TYR A 234 22.31 43.15 -35.98
C TYR A 234 22.95 42.67 -37.28
N THR A 235 22.25 41.82 -38.05
CA THR A 235 22.69 41.30 -39.36
C THR A 235 21.56 41.42 -40.40
N PRO A 236 21.58 42.45 -41.27
CA PRO A 236 20.39 42.93 -41.99
C PRO A 236 20.05 42.19 -43.29
N TYR A 237 20.13 40.85 -43.30
CA TYR A 237 19.78 40.03 -44.48
C TYR A 237 19.11 38.71 -44.10
N GLN A 238 18.13 38.28 -44.89
CA GLN A 238 17.52 36.95 -44.79
C GLN A 238 18.19 35.99 -45.79
N PRO A 239 18.28 34.67 -45.49
CA PRO A 239 18.76 33.72 -46.47
C PRO A 239 17.78 33.58 -47.64
N ASN A 240 18.31 33.46 -48.85
CA ASN A 240 17.52 33.08 -50.04
C ASN A 240 17.34 31.55 -50.12
N ALA A 241 16.58 31.08 -51.10
CA ALA A 241 16.30 29.66 -51.27
C ALA A 241 17.58 28.81 -51.47
N ALA A 242 18.60 29.33 -52.17
CA ALA A 242 19.87 28.64 -52.35
C ALA A 242 20.64 28.48 -51.03
N ALA A 243 20.64 29.52 -50.17
CA ALA A 243 21.26 29.47 -48.85
C ALA A 243 20.57 28.47 -47.92
N LEU A 244 19.23 28.37 -47.96
CA LEU A 244 18.45 27.40 -47.19
C LEU A 244 18.57 25.98 -47.75
N GLY A 245 18.72 25.83 -49.07
CA GLY A 245 18.97 24.54 -49.72
C GLY A 245 20.32 23.93 -49.35
N ASN A 246 21.27 24.74 -48.87
CA ASN A 246 22.58 24.29 -48.40
C ASN A 246 22.93 24.92 -47.03
N MET A 247 22.33 24.39 -45.96
CA MET A 247 22.41 24.94 -44.60
C MET A 247 23.83 25.14 -44.06
N TYR A 248 24.80 24.34 -44.50
CA TYR A 248 26.18 24.35 -43.99
C TYR A 248 27.24 24.70 -45.04
N GLY A 249 26.82 24.89 -46.29
CA GLY A 249 27.73 25.19 -47.40
C GLY A 249 27.41 26.52 -48.07
N PRO A 250 28.14 26.81 -49.17
CA PRO A 250 27.88 28.00 -49.97
C PRO A 250 26.53 27.87 -50.71
N GLY A 251 25.84 29.00 -50.86
CA GLY A 251 24.71 29.15 -51.78
C GLY A 251 25.15 29.79 -53.09
N ASP A 252 24.29 30.65 -53.65
CA ASP A 252 24.58 31.42 -54.88
C ASP A 252 25.13 32.83 -54.56
N GLY A 253 25.36 33.65 -55.59
CA GLY A 253 25.85 35.03 -55.44
C GLY A 253 24.93 35.96 -54.64
N CYS A 254 23.67 35.56 -54.43
CA CYS A 254 22.67 36.30 -53.68
C CYS A 254 22.43 35.73 -52.27
N SER A 255 23.17 34.71 -51.87
CA SER A 255 23.04 34.08 -50.55
C SER A 255 23.68 34.91 -49.44
N SER A 256 22.91 35.15 -48.38
CA SER A 256 23.41 35.67 -47.10
C SER A 256 23.31 34.60 -46.00
N TYR A 257 24.32 34.58 -45.12
CA TYR A 257 24.52 33.45 -44.21
C TYR A 257 24.28 33.77 -42.73
N GLY A 258 24.28 35.05 -42.32
CA GLY A 258 24.25 35.42 -40.91
C GLY A 258 23.08 34.80 -40.12
N ASN A 259 21.85 35.13 -40.50
CA ASN A 259 20.66 34.63 -39.82
C ASN A 259 20.41 33.13 -40.05
N ARG A 260 20.85 32.60 -41.20
CA ARG A 260 20.87 31.14 -41.46
C ARG A 260 21.78 30.42 -40.49
N ASN A 261 23.01 30.89 -40.33
CA ASN A 261 24.02 30.28 -39.47
C ASN A 261 23.61 30.39 -38.00
N PHE A 262 23.00 31.50 -37.59
CA PHE A 262 22.41 31.60 -36.24
C PHE A 262 21.40 30.47 -36.00
N PHE A 263 20.42 30.31 -36.90
CA PHE A 263 19.41 29.27 -36.80
C PHE A 263 20.03 27.87 -36.81
N ALA A 264 20.99 27.63 -37.69
CA ALA A 264 21.67 26.34 -37.82
C ALA A 264 22.41 25.97 -36.53
N TYR A 265 23.31 26.83 -36.06
CA TYR A 265 24.10 26.59 -34.86
C TYR A 265 23.23 26.47 -33.61
N TYR A 266 22.19 27.31 -33.48
CA TYR A 266 21.28 27.20 -32.34
C TYR A 266 20.54 25.85 -32.36
N SER A 267 20.02 25.47 -33.52
CA SER A 267 19.28 24.20 -33.69
C SER A 267 20.16 22.99 -33.39
N ASP A 268 21.39 22.98 -33.91
CA ASP A 268 22.34 21.88 -33.75
C ASP A 268 22.80 21.70 -32.30
N TRP A 269 22.91 22.81 -31.57
CA TRP A 269 23.52 22.82 -30.25
C TRP A 269 22.51 22.77 -29.12
N PHE A 270 21.34 23.37 -29.30
CA PHE A 270 20.39 23.65 -28.22
C PHE A 270 18.94 23.28 -28.55
N GLY A 271 18.68 22.72 -29.75
CA GLY A 271 17.33 22.37 -30.19
C GLY A 271 16.55 23.57 -30.74
N SER A 272 15.22 23.48 -30.77
CA SER A 272 14.40 24.49 -31.46
C SER A 272 14.61 25.91 -30.90
N PRO A 273 15.00 26.89 -31.74
CA PRO A 273 15.17 28.29 -31.32
C PRO A 273 13.83 28.97 -31.02
N THR A 274 12.70 28.36 -31.38
CA THR A 274 11.37 28.95 -31.22
C THR A 274 10.52 28.29 -30.13
N ALA A 275 10.86 27.09 -29.67
CA ALA A 275 10.02 26.33 -28.73
C ALA A 275 10.40 26.51 -27.24
N GLY A 276 11.65 26.82 -26.89
CA GLY A 276 12.11 27.02 -25.49
C GLY A 276 11.92 25.86 -24.51
N SER A 277 11.23 24.81 -24.95
CA SER A 277 10.81 23.64 -24.20
C SER A 277 10.57 22.50 -25.19
N SER A 278 10.79 21.27 -24.74
CA SER A 278 10.39 20.09 -25.52
C SER A 278 8.90 19.78 -25.36
N LEU A 279 8.18 20.48 -24.49
CA LEU A 279 6.77 20.27 -24.21
C LEU A 279 5.95 21.44 -24.77
N ILE A 280 5.07 21.18 -25.73
CA ILE A 280 4.29 22.20 -26.43
C ILE A 280 2.79 21.88 -26.45
N ARG A 281 1.95 22.91 -26.46
CA ARG A 281 0.50 22.81 -26.67
C ARG A 281 -0.04 24.04 -27.39
N THR A 282 -1.28 23.96 -27.87
CA THR A 282 -2.02 25.17 -28.28
C THR A 282 -2.81 25.76 -27.10
N SER A 283 -3.26 27.00 -27.25
CA SER A 283 -4.19 27.62 -26.29
C SER A 283 -5.54 26.92 -26.25
N ASN A 284 -5.95 26.32 -27.37
CA ASN A 284 -7.32 25.81 -27.59
C ASN A 284 -7.43 24.29 -27.49
N SER A 285 -6.34 23.58 -27.17
CA SER A 285 -6.33 22.12 -26.99
C SER A 285 -5.70 21.76 -25.64
N PRO A 286 -6.26 20.77 -24.92
CA PRO A 286 -5.63 20.23 -23.72
C PRO A 286 -4.46 19.28 -24.03
N ASN A 287 -4.28 18.89 -25.30
CA ASN A 287 -3.23 17.95 -25.69
C ASN A 287 -1.85 18.59 -25.56
N ILE A 288 -0.98 17.94 -24.79
CA ILE A 288 0.42 18.32 -24.64
C ILE A 288 1.26 17.36 -25.47
N TRP A 289 2.14 17.92 -26.28
CA TRP A 289 3.03 17.19 -27.16
C TRP A 289 4.46 17.31 -26.68
N LEU A 290 5.15 16.19 -26.60
CA LEU A 290 6.60 16.14 -26.49
C LEU A 290 7.20 16.20 -27.90
N VAL A 291 8.03 17.19 -28.19
CA VAL A 291 8.77 17.29 -29.45
C VAL A 291 10.20 16.80 -29.29
N SER A 292 10.67 16.02 -30.26
CA SER A 292 12.05 15.57 -30.35
C SER A 292 12.49 15.42 -31.79
N GLY A 293 13.50 16.19 -32.20
CA GLY A 293 13.88 16.29 -33.61
C GLY A 293 12.70 16.74 -34.47
N ALA A 294 12.35 15.95 -35.49
CA ALA A 294 11.22 16.20 -36.39
C ALA A 294 9.91 15.50 -35.96
N SER A 295 9.87 14.88 -34.79
CA SER A 295 8.75 14.08 -34.30
C SER A 295 8.03 14.73 -33.11
N LYS A 296 6.73 14.47 -32.98
CA LYS A 296 5.93 14.79 -31.79
C LYS A 296 5.23 13.56 -31.23
N TYR A 297 5.15 13.46 -29.91
CA TYR A 297 4.50 12.38 -29.17
C TYR A 297 3.44 12.97 -28.25
N LEU A 298 2.22 12.41 -28.25
CA LEU A 298 1.18 12.84 -27.33
C LEU A 298 1.53 12.37 -25.92
N ILE A 299 1.47 13.26 -24.93
CA ILE A 299 1.55 12.88 -23.53
C ILE A 299 0.13 12.55 -23.04
N PRO A 300 -0.17 11.28 -22.69
CA PRO A 300 -1.54 10.83 -22.46
C PRO A 300 -2.08 11.20 -21.08
N ASP A 301 -1.21 11.41 -20.09
CA ASP A 301 -1.61 11.67 -18.70
C ASP A 301 -0.62 12.59 -17.97
N SER A 302 -1.07 13.14 -16.84
CA SER A 302 -0.30 14.09 -16.03
C SER A 302 0.90 13.47 -15.33
N SER A 303 0.89 12.15 -15.09
CA SER A 303 2.01 11.46 -14.45
C SER A 303 3.19 11.36 -15.41
N LEU A 304 2.92 10.96 -16.66
CA LEU A 304 3.94 10.97 -17.69
C LEU A 304 4.43 12.40 -17.97
N LEU A 305 3.54 13.39 -17.99
CA LEU A 305 3.93 14.81 -18.10
C LEU A 305 4.93 15.21 -17.00
N ALA A 306 4.64 14.88 -15.75
CA ALA A 306 5.51 15.19 -14.62
C ALA A 306 6.89 14.54 -14.78
N SER A 307 6.95 13.30 -15.30
CA SER A 307 8.20 12.60 -15.56
C SER A 307 9.08 13.23 -16.65
N PHE A 308 8.50 14.06 -17.54
CA PHE A 308 9.22 14.82 -18.58
C PHE A 308 9.55 16.27 -18.18
N SER A 309 9.25 16.70 -16.95
CA SER A 309 9.42 18.08 -16.50
C SER A 309 10.86 18.61 -16.62
N VAL A 310 11.87 17.74 -16.63
CA VAL A 310 13.29 18.09 -16.89
C VAL A 310 13.53 18.65 -18.30
N LEU A 311 12.60 18.43 -19.23
CA LEU A 311 12.71 18.91 -20.61
C LEU A 311 12.09 20.30 -20.84
N GLY A 312 11.68 20.96 -19.74
CA GLY A 312 11.14 22.32 -19.73
C GLY A 312 9.67 22.37 -19.29
N GLN A 313 9.16 23.59 -19.11
CA GLN A 313 7.74 23.84 -18.84
C GLN A 313 6.91 23.73 -20.13
N VAL A 314 5.61 23.49 -20.02
CA VAL A 314 4.73 23.44 -21.20
C VAL A 314 4.62 24.81 -21.86
N ALA A 315 5.10 24.93 -23.10
CA ALA A 315 5.05 26.14 -23.91
C ALA A 315 3.79 26.20 -24.80
N TYR A 316 3.27 27.41 -25.03
CA TYR A 316 2.14 27.65 -25.92
C TYR A 316 2.61 28.05 -27.32
N VAL A 317 2.13 27.35 -28.34
CA VAL A 317 2.47 27.59 -29.74
C VAL A 317 1.22 27.59 -30.62
N SER A 318 1.34 28.09 -31.86
CA SER A 318 0.27 27.99 -32.85
C SER A 318 0.11 26.54 -33.36
N GLN A 319 -1.07 26.22 -33.89
CA GLN A 319 -1.33 24.90 -34.48
C GLN A 319 -0.36 24.57 -35.63
N SER A 320 0.00 25.58 -36.45
CA SER A 320 0.96 25.43 -37.55
C SER A 320 2.35 24.97 -37.08
N VAL A 321 2.78 25.33 -35.87
CA VAL A 321 4.04 24.86 -35.29
C VAL A 321 3.92 23.39 -34.91
N ILE A 322 2.80 22.98 -34.31
CA ILE A 322 2.57 21.57 -33.95
C ILE A 322 2.50 20.71 -35.22
N ASP A 323 1.88 21.21 -36.29
CA ASP A 323 1.70 20.48 -37.55
C ASP A 323 3.00 20.30 -38.35
N ALA A 324 4.03 21.09 -38.07
CA ALA A 324 5.35 20.92 -38.68
C ALA A 324 6.08 19.63 -38.22
N TYR A 325 5.65 19.02 -37.11
CA TYR A 325 6.22 17.78 -36.59
C TYR A 325 5.41 16.55 -37.02
N THR A 326 6.13 15.47 -37.31
CA THR A 326 5.53 14.16 -37.61
C THR A 326 4.92 13.56 -36.35
N THR A 327 3.61 13.32 -36.35
CA THR A 327 2.92 12.65 -35.26
C THR A 327 3.38 11.20 -35.14
N MET A 328 3.88 10.84 -33.97
CA MET A 328 4.25 9.47 -33.61
C MET A 328 3.20 8.87 -32.66
N GLN A 329 3.48 7.69 -32.12
CA GLN A 329 2.71 7.13 -31.01
C GLN A 329 2.71 8.04 -29.77
N ASN A 330 1.94 7.68 -28.75
CA ASN A 330 2.00 8.35 -27.44
C ASN A 330 3.40 8.22 -26.83
N ALA A 331 3.80 9.23 -26.06
CA ALA A 331 5.01 9.16 -25.27
C ALA A 331 4.90 8.04 -24.22
N THR A 332 6.06 7.53 -23.79
CA THR A 332 6.20 6.39 -22.87
C THR A 332 7.35 6.65 -21.89
N ASN A 333 7.33 6.04 -20.71
CA ASN A 333 8.46 6.05 -19.77
C ASN A 333 9.71 5.36 -20.30
N ILE A 334 9.59 4.55 -21.37
CA ILE A 334 10.74 3.99 -22.08
C ILE A 334 11.20 5.01 -23.11
N ILE A 335 12.42 5.52 -22.97
CA ILE A 335 13.05 6.48 -23.89
C ILE A 335 14.27 5.85 -24.56
N ARG A 336 14.55 6.30 -25.79
CA ARG A 336 15.74 5.89 -26.53
C ARG A 336 16.51 7.10 -27.01
N GLY A 337 17.81 7.14 -26.76
CA GLY A 337 18.72 8.14 -27.30
C GLY A 337 19.01 7.91 -28.79
N THR A 338 19.63 8.89 -29.46
CA THR A 338 20.04 8.73 -30.86
C THR A 338 21.20 7.75 -31.01
N ASN A 339 22.02 7.59 -29.96
CA ASN A 339 23.04 6.56 -29.84
C ASN A 339 22.49 5.12 -29.71
N GLY A 340 21.16 4.97 -29.58
CA GLY A 340 20.48 3.69 -29.50
C GLY A 340 20.35 3.08 -28.10
N ALA A 341 20.95 3.71 -27.08
CA ALA A 341 20.76 3.31 -25.68
C ALA A 341 19.31 3.53 -25.23
N ILE A 342 18.77 2.57 -24.48
CA ILE A 342 17.39 2.56 -24.01
C ILE A 342 17.39 2.74 -22.49
N TYR A 343 16.50 3.60 -22.02
CA TYR A 343 16.31 3.88 -20.61
C TYR A 343 14.84 3.82 -20.25
N PHE A 344 14.57 3.47 -19.00
CA PHE A 344 13.30 3.80 -18.36
C PHE A 344 13.50 5.08 -17.56
N HIS A 345 12.61 6.05 -17.69
CA HIS A 345 12.67 7.28 -16.89
C HIS A 345 11.44 7.43 -16.01
N ASP A 346 11.69 7.97 -14.82
CA ASP A 346 10.68 8.45 -13.90
C ASP A 346 11.35 9.35 -12.87
N ALA A 347 10.60 10.22 -12.20
CA ALA A 347 11.12 11.09 -11.14
C ALA A 347 12.41 11.87 -11.54
N SER A 348 12.49 12.36 -12.78
CA SER A 348 13.65 13.10 -13.32
C SER A 348 14.97 12.31 -13.42
N ILE A 349 14.93 11.00 -13.22
CA ILE A 349 16.07 10.10 -13.41
C ILE A 349 15.83 9.16 -14.60
N LYS A 350 16.92 8.67 -15.20
CA LYS A 350 16.91 7.62 -16.21
C LYS A 350 17.66 6.38 -15.70
N LEU A 351 17.08 5.21 -15.92
CA LEU A 351 17.60 3.92 -15.51
C LEU A 351 17.93 3.13 -16.76
N GLY A 352 19.17 2.66 -16.87
CA GLY A 352 19.61 1.91 -18.04
C GLY A 352 18.87 0.58 -18.17
N ILE A 353 18.45 0.24 -19.40
CA ILE A 353 17.89 -1.07 -19.73
C ILE A 353 18.92 -1.86 -20.52
N SER A 354 19.36 -3.00 -19.98
CA SER A 354 20.42 -3.83 -20.56
C SER A 354 19.93 -4.92 -21.53
N THR A 355 18.64 -5.27 -21.49
CA THR A 355 18.08 -6.35 -22.32
C THR A 355 16.71 -6.00 -22.90
N CYS A 356 16.42 -6.53 -24.08
CA CYS A 356 15.10 -6.37 -24.70
C CYS A 356 13.97 -7.13 -23.98
N GLY A 357 14.32 -8.15 -23.18
CA GLY A 357 13.36 -8.81 -22.30
C GLY A 357 12.82 -7.83 -21.26
N LEU A 358 13.70 -7.04 -20.63
CA LEU A 358 13.28 -6.04 -19.66
C LEU A 358 12.47 -4.89 -20.32
N VAL A 359 12.80 -4.52 -21.56
CA VAL A 359 11.95 -3.58 -22.33
C VAL A 359 10.54 -4.16 -22.50
N ALA A 360 10.41 -5.44 -22.85
CA ALA A 360 9.12 -6.11 -23.01
C ALA A 360 8.37 -6.27 -21.67
N ASP A 361 9.09 -6.49 -20.57
CA ASP A 361 8.50 -6.55 -19.24
C ASP A 361 7.76 -5.25 -18.90
N TYR A 362 8.35 -4.10 -19.23
CA TYR A 362 7.73 -2.78 -19.05
C TYR A 362 6.79 -2.37 -20.22
N GLY A 363 6.37 -3.32 -21.05
CA GLY A 363 5.39 -3.11 -22.12
C GLY A 363 5.93 -2.44 -23.40
N GLY A 364 7.25 -2.31 -23.53
CA GLY A 364 7.91 -1.75 -24.71
C GLY A 364 8.38 -2.80 -25.72
N THR A 365 9.08 -2.33 -26.77
CA THR A 365 9.77 -3.22 -27.74
C THR A 365 11.06 -2.57 -28.23
N CYS A 366 12.15 -3.33 -28.38
CA CYS A 366 13.41 -2.81 -28.93
C CYS A 366 13.39 -2.55 -30.45
N THR A 367 12.58 -3.30 -31.20
CA THR A 367 12.68 -3.35 -32.68
C THR A 367 11.67 -2.47 -33.39
N ARG A 368 10.57 -2.07 -32.73
CA ARG A 368 9.55 -1.19 -33.29
C ARG A 368 9.63 0.17 -32.64
N ALA A 369 9.57 1.22 -33.45
CA ALA A 369 9.56 2.61 -32.99
C ALA A 369 8.40 2.91 -32.04
N SER A 370 7.33 2.10 -32.04
CA SER A 370 6.18 2.22 -31.12
C SER A 370 6.49 1.80 -29.68
N GLY A 371 7.60 1.13 -29.42
CA GLY A 371 7.94 0.57 -28.11
C GLY A 371 8.75 1.49 -27.18
N TYR A 372 9.07 2.69 -27.64
CA TYR A 372 9.83 3.70 -26.89
C TYR A 372 9.54 5.10 -27.44
N THR A 373 9.88 6.12 -26.67
CA THR A 373 9.90 7.52 -27.10
C THR A 373 11.31 7.89 -27.57
N GLN A 374 11.47 8.21 -28.85
CA GLN A 374 12.78 8.60 -29.38
C GLN A 374 13.09 10.04 -28.98
N LEU A 375 14.17 10.22 -28.22
CA LEU A 375 14.70 11.51 -27.79
C LEU A 375 16.02 11.84 -28.48
N THR A 376 16.41 13.12 -28.47
CA THR A 376 17.79 13.52 -28.82
C THR A 376 18.73 13.22 -27.65
N ASP A 377 20.02 13.03 -27.92
CA ASP A 377 20.99 12.75 -26.85
C ASP A 377 21.06 13.90 -25.81
N PHE A 378 20.85 15.16 -26.22
CA PHE A 378 20.72 16.29 -25.31
C PHE A 378 19.49 16.18 -24.39
N GLN A 379 18.34 15.78 -24.92
CA GLN A 379 17.14 15.57 -24.09
C GLN A 379 17.35 14.43 -23.11
N VAL A 380 17.98 13.32 -23.55
CA VAL A 380 18.35 12.21 -22.67
C VAL A 380 19.36 12.66 -21.61
N SER A 381 20.28 13.57 -21.92
CA SER A 381 21.28 14.08 -20.96
C SER A 381 20.69 14.98 -19.87
N GLN A 382 19.46 15.50 -20.04
CA GLN A 382 18.80 16.29 -18.99
C GLN A 382 18.29 15.43 -17.82
N PHE A 383 18.14 14.12 -18.01
CA PHE A 383 17.79 13.20 -16.94
C PHE A 383 19.03 12.78 -16.16
N ASN A 384 18.92 12.83 -14.83
CA ASN A 384 19.97 12.35 -13.93
C ASN A 384 20.12 10.82 -14.05
N ASN A 385 21.34 10.31 -13.89
CA ASN A 385 21.58 8.86 -13.94
C ASN A 385 21.07 8.18 -12.66
N GLY A 386 20.26 7.14 -12.83
CA GLY A 386 19.79 6.24 -11.76
C GLY A 386 20.47 4.86 -11.81
N PRO A 387 20.12 3.96 -10.88
CA PRO A 387 20.57 2.57 -10.92
C PRO A 387 20.03 1.85 -12.16
N ALA A 388 20.56 0.66 -12.45
CA ALA A 388 20.01 -0.19 -13.51
C ALA A 388 18.55 -0.57 -13.19
N LEU A 389 17.71 -0.62 -14.21
CA LEU A 389 16.34 -1.10 -14.08
C LEU A 389 16.34 -2.61 -13.81
N THR A 390 15.42 -3.09 -12.99
CA THR A 390 15.17 -4.52 -12.76
C THR A 390 13.70 -4.82 -13.03
N ASN A 391 13.31 -6.11 -13.04
CA ASN A 391 11.91 -6.50 -13.13
C ASN A 391 11.17 -6.39 -11.78
N LEU A 392 11.85 -5.91 -10.74
CA LEU A 392 11.26 -5.56 -9.45
C LEU A 392 11.20 -4.04 -9.36
N PHE A 393 10.10 -3.51 -8.83
CA PHE A 393 9.83 -2.07 -8.81
C PHE A 393 9.26 -1.68 -7.45
N GLY A 394 9.92 -0.75 -6.76
CA GLY A 394 9.41 -0.11 -5.56
C GLY A 394 8.81 1.25 -5.91
N THR A 395 7.77 1.64 -5.17
CA THR A 395 7.19 2.98 -5.26
C THR A 395 7.57 3.83 -4.05
N THR A 396 7.58 5.15 -4.20
CA THR A 396 7.75 6.11 -3.09
C THR A 396 6.65 6.01 -2.05
N THR A 397 5.49 5.44 -2.38
CA THR A 397 4.39 5.13 -1.45
C THR A 397 4.57 3.79 -0.72
N GLY A 398 5.70 3.09 -0.92
CA GLY A 398 6.05 1.85 -0.22
C GLY A 398 5.46 0.58 -0.84
N ARG A 399 4.79 0.67 -1.99
CA ARG A 399 4.26 -0.47 -2.74
C ARG A 399 5.38 -1.14 -3.55
N ARG A 400 5.22 -2.44 -3.77
CA ARG A 400 6.20 -3.30 -4.44
C ARG A 400 5.52 -4.05 -5.58
N TYR A 401 6.20 -4.14 -6.71
CA TYR A 401 5.71 -4.82 -7.90
C TYR A 401 6.80 -5.69 -8.50
N GLN A 402 6.41 -6.83 -9.06
CA GLN A 402 7.15 -7.45 -10.14
C GLN A 402 6.49 -7.00 -11.45
N VAL A 403 7.29 -6.60 -12.42
CA VAL A 403 6.83 -6.24 -13.76
C VAL A 403 7.29 -7.32 -14.71
N SER A 404 6.35 -7.94 -15.44
CA SER A 404 6.69 -8.98 -16.42
C SER A 404 5.71 -8.98 -17.59
N THR A 405 6.25 -9.09 -18.80
CA THR A 405 5.48 -9.14 -20.06
C THR A 405 4.41 -8.05 -20.23
N GLY A 406 4.67 -6.84 -19.76
CA GLY A 406 3.74 -5.71 -19.84
C GLY A 406 2.66 -5.70 -18.75
N VAL A 407 2.79 -6.51 -17.71
CA VAL A 407 1.85 -6.62 -16.60
C VAL A 407 2.57 -6.33 -15.28
N LYS A 408 1.91 -5.62 -14.36
CA LYS A 408 2.41 -5.42 -13.00
C LYS A 408 1.72 -6.35 -12.02
N HIS A 409 2.51 -7.07 -11.24
CA HIS A 409 2.09 -8.00 -10.20
C HIS A 409 2.46 -7.40 -8.85
N GLU A 410 1.46 -7.05 -8.04
CA GLU A 410 1.73 -6.48 -6.73
C GLU A 410 2.32 -7.52 -5.79
N VAL A 411 3.38 -7.18 -5.07
CA VAL A 411 4.08 -8.07 -4.14
C VAL A 411 3.70 -7.67 -2.73
N LEU A 412 3.08 -8.59 -1.98
CA LEU A 412 2.54 -8.29 -0.65
C LEU A 412 3.64 -7.88 0.35
N ASP A 413 4.64 -8.73 0.51
CA ASP A 413 5.70 -8.60 1.51
C ASP A 413 6.98 -9.35 1.07
N ASP A 414 8.07 -9.18 1.80
CA ASP A 414 9.35 -9.85 1.46
C ASP A 414 9.27 -11.37 1.55
N ARG A 415 8.35 -11.90 2.36
CA ARG A 415 8.11 -13.35 2.42
C ARG A 415 7.42 -13.87 1.17
N SER A 416 6.47 -13.11 0.62
CA SER A 416 5.79 -13.41 -0.65
C SER A 416 6.79 -13.32 -1.81
N LYS A 417 7.68 -12.31 -1.78
CA LYS A 417 8.81 -12.21 -2.71
C LYS A 417 9.70 -13.45 -2.66
N ALA A 418 10.14 -13.85 -1.46
CA ALA A 418 10.99 -15.01 -1.26
C ALA A 418 10.30 -16.33 -1.64
N ALA A 419 9.02 -16.50 -1.31
CA ALA A 419 8.23 -17.68 -1.65
C ALA A 419 8.06 -17.85 -3.17
N ALA A 420 8.05 -16.74 -3.92
CA ALA A 420 8.02 -16.75 -5.38
C ALA A 420 9.42 -16.91 -6.02
N GLY A 421 10.48 -17.10 -5.23
CA GLY A 421 11.86 -17.23 -5.73
C GLY A 421 12.44 -15.93 -6.29
N LEU A 422 11.84 -14.78 -5.98
CA LEU A 422 12.32 -13.48 -6.43
C LEU A 422 13.41 -12.96 -5.49
N SER A 423 14.57 -12.60 -6.04
CA SER A 423 15.71 -12.06 -5.31
C SER A 423 16.28 -10.83 -6.02
N GLY A 424 17.03 -10.02 -5.28
CA GLY A 424 17.63 -8.78 -5.78
C GLY A 424 16.94 -7.50 -5.31
N ASP A 425 17.62 -6.40 -5.59
CA ASP A 425 17.17 -5.05 -5.27
C ASP A 425 16.23 -4.49 -6.35
N TYR A 426 15.52 -3.43 -6.00
CA TYR A 426 14.64 -2.71 -6.90
C TYR A 426 14.84 -1.20 -6.77
N PRO A 427 14.73 -0.44 -7.87
CA PRO A 427 14.65 1.00 -7.78
C PRO A 427 13.37 1.44 -7.08
N ILE A 428 13.42 2.56 -6.38
CA ILE A 428 12.25 3.23 -5.78
C ILE A 428 11.90 4.43 -6.66
N LEU A 429 10.75 4.36 -7.31
CA LEU A 429 10.27 5.34 -8.28
C LEU A 429 8.85 5.80 -7.90
N THR A 430 8.21 6.68 -8.66
CA THR A 430 6.83 7.07 -8.41
C THR A 430 5.85 5.97 -8.80
N ASP A 431 4.65 5.96 -8.23
CA ASP A 431 3.53 5.13 -8.70
C ASP A 431 3.21 5.36 -10.19
N GLY A 432 3.54 6.56 -10.68
CA GLY A 432 3.37 7.00 -12.05
C GLY A 432 4.11 6.19 -13.10
N GLY A 433 5.34 5.76 -12.80
CA GLY A 433 6.20 5.10 -13.78
C GLY A 433 5.60 3.82 -14.38
N ILE A 434 4.76 3.11 -13.61
CA ILE A 434 4.09 1.88 -14.04
C ILE A 434 2.57 1.99 -13.98
N ALA A 435 2.02 3.20 -13.88
CA ALA A 435 0.58 3.42 -13.78
C ALA A 435 -0.17 2.85 -15.01
N GLY A 436 0.42 3.01 -16.19
CA GLY A 436 -0.13 2.51 -17.46
C GLY A 436 -0.09 1.00 -17.67
N LEU A 437 0.63 0.25 -16.84
CA LEU A 437 0.65 -1.23 -16.93
C LEU A 437 -0.60 -1.83 -16.27
N PRO A 438 -1.31 -2.78 -16.90
CA PRO A 438 -2.42 -3.50 -16.30
C PRO A 438 -1.96 -4.35 -15.11
N TYR A 439 -2.87 -4.55 -14.15
CA TYR A 439 -2.65 -5.46 -13.02
C TYR A 439 -2.77 -6.92 -13.46
N GLY A 440 -1.87 -7.76 -12.96
CA GLY A 440 -1.97 -9.22 -13.00
C GLY A 440 -2.21 -9.80 -11.60
N ALA A 441 -2.27 -11.13 -11.53
CA ALA A 441 -2.38 -11.83 -10.25
C ALA A 441 -1.21 -11.45 -9.32
N PRO A 442 -1.48 -11.04 -8.07
CA PRO A 442 -0.44 -10.60 -7.15
C PRO A 442 0.43 -11.75 -6.67
N ILE A 443 1.62 -11.39 -6.22
CA ILE A 443 2.59 -12.29 -5.59
C ILE A 443 2.38 -12.22 -4.09
N VAL A 444 1.63 -13.19 -3.59
CA VAL A 444 1.17 -13.26 -2.21
C VAL A 444 1.41 -14.65 -1.67
N ARG A 445 2.03 -14.74 -0.49
CA ARG A 445 2.13 -16.00 0.26
C ARG A 445 0.75 -16.47 0.70
N ASP A 446 0.59 -17.79 0.84
CA ASP A 446 -0.69 -18.39 1.20
C ASP A 446 -1.06 -18.16 2.69
N SER A 447 -2.34 -18.36 3.02
CA SER A 447 -2.89 -18.25 4.39
C SER A 447 -2.71 -16.86 5.02
N VAL A 448 -3.17 -15.82 4.34
CA VAL A 448 -3.06 -14.42 4.78
C VAL A 448 -4.36 -13.65 4.67
N PHE A 449 -4.58 -12.72 5.61
CA PHE A 449 -5.63 -11.72 5.48
C PHE A 449 -5.11 -10.50 4.71
N LEU A 450 -5.90 -10.07 3.74
CA LEU A 450 -5.64 -8.94 2.85
C LEU A 450 -6.73 -7.88 2.99
N VAL A 451 -6.36 -6.64 2.71
CA VAL A 451 -7.30 -5.51 2.61
C VAL A 451 -7.30 -4.99 1.18
N ASN A 452 -8.49 -4.81 0.63
CA ASN A 452 -8.67 -4.07 -0.62
C ASN A 452 -8.46 -2.57 -0.35
N ARG A 453 -7.48 -1.96 -1.03
CA ARG A 453 -7.11 -0.55 -0.85
C ARG A 453 -8.24 0.43 -1.15
N GLN A 454 -9.11 0.11 -2.11
CA GLN A 454 -10.21 0.98 -2.54
C GLN A 454 -11.42 0.84 -1.64
N SER A 455 -11.83 -0.39 -1.32
CA SER A 455 -13.08 -0.65 -0.58
C SER A 455 -12.89 -0.83 0.92
N GLY A 456 -11.66 -1.05 1.39
CA GLY A 456 -11.38 -1.45 2.77
C GLY A 456 -11.83 -2.87 3.13
N GLN A 457 -12.34 -3.64 2.16
CA GLN A 457 -12.88 -4.98 2.40
C GLN A 457 -11.77 -5.98 2.77
N TYR A 458 -11.99 -6.77 3.83
CA TYR A 458 -11.12 -7.87 4.20
C TYR A 458 -11.37 -9.11 3.34
N SER A 459 -10.30 -9.87 3.11
CA SER A 459 -10.35 -11.17 2.44
C SER A 459 -9.28 -12.10 2.99
N LEU A 460 -9.56 -13.40 3.01
CA LEU A 460 -8.58 -14.45 3.29
C LEU A 460 -8.11 -15.05 1.96
N LEU A 461 -6.80 -15.05 1.72
CA LEU A 461 -6.18 -15.85 0.66
C LEU A 461 -5.79 -17.21 1.25
N SER A 462 -6.32 -18.29 0.68
CA SER A 462 -6.06 -19.68 1.06
C SER A 462 -6.07 -20.56 -0.17
N GLY A 463 -5.06 -21.42 -0.35
CA GLY A 463 -4.98 -22.33 -1.50
C GLY A 463 -4.98 -21.61 -2.86
N GLY A 464 -4.49 -20.37 -2.91
CA GLY A 464 -4.48 -19.55 -4.12
C GLY A 464 -5.84 -18.95 -4.53
N VAL A 465 -6.87 -19.07 -3.69
CA VAL A 465 -8.19 -18.47 -3.91
C VAL A 465 -8.58 -17.48 -2.82
N ILE A 466 -9.35 -16.46 -3.19
CA ILE A 466 -9.80 -15.39 -2.30
C ILE A 466 -11.18 -15.74 -1.72
N HIS A 467 -11.28 -15.67 -0.39
CA HIS A 467 -12.51 -15.75 0.37
C HIS A 467 -12.84 -14.37 0.93
N SER A 468 -13.88 -13.73 0.40
CA SER A 468 -14.34 -12.42 0.88
C SER A 468 -14.88 -12.52 2.30
N VAL A 469 -14.65 -11.51 3.12
CA VAL A 469 -15.22 -11.41 4.47
C VAL A 469 -16.37 -10.42 4.44
N ASP A 470 -17.50 -10.78 5.03
CA ASP A 470 -18.65 -9.89 5.18
C ASP A 470 -18.31 -8.78 6.20
N PRO A 471 -18.40 -7.49 5.83
CA PRO A 471 -18.14 -6.37 6.74
C PRO A 471 -18.98 -6.39 8.03
N ALA A 472 -20.18 -6.99 8.02
CA ALA A 472 -21.03 -7.11 9.20
C ALA A 472 -20.49 -8.12 10.23
N THR A 473 -19.70 -9.10 9.78
CA THR A 473 -19.19 -10.18 10.63
C THR A 473 -17.68 -10.13 10.86
N GLN A 474 -16.95 -9.28 10.13
CA GLN A 474 -15.48 -9.19 10.21
C GLN A 474 -14.93 -8.98 11.64
N GLY A 475 -15.65 -8.25 12.49
CA GLY A 475 -15.27 -8.01 13.88
C GLY A 475 -15.33 -9.27 14.76
N GLN A 476 -16.05 -10.31 14.31
CA GLN A 476 -16.19 -11.58 15.03
C GLN A 476 -14.96 -12.47 14.93
N TYR A 477 -13.97 -12.14 14.08
CA TYR A 477 -12.80 -12.98 13.82
C TYR A 477 -11.46 -12.28 14.14
N ASP A 478 -11.48 -11.06 14.69
CA ASP A 478 -10.29 -10.27 15.05
C ASP A 478 -9.24 -10.15 13.92
N ILE A 479 -9.74 -9.95 12.69
CA ILE A 479 -8.92 -9.89 11.45
C ILE A 479 -8.00 -8.68 11.46
N ALA A 480 -8.45 -7.54 12.01
CA ALA A 480 -7.73 -6.29 11.97
C ALA A 480 -6.32 -6.39 12.59
N GLN A 481 -6.13 -7.26 13.60
CA GLN A 481 -4.84 -7.50 14.24
C GLN A 481 -3.92 -8.45 13.45
N ARG A 482 -4.40 -9.00 12.32
CA ARG A 482 -3.76 -10.09 11.55
C ARG A 482 -3.66 -9.80 10.06
N ILE A 483 -3.92 -8.55 9.66
CA ILE A 483 -3.76 -8.10 8.28
C ILE A 483 -2.29 -8.26 7.89
N SER A 484 -2.02 -8.96 6.79
CA SER A 484 -0.67 -9.09 6.24
C SER A 484 -0.30 -7.95 5.30
N GLY A 485 -1.29 -7.28 4.70
CA GLY A 485 -1.04 -6.08 3.90
C GLY A 485 -2.26 -5.59 3.12
N ILE A 486 -2.06 -4.50 2.39
CA ILE A 486 -3.10 -3.78 1.63
C ILE A 486 -2.73 -3.82 0.15
N LEU A 487 -3.57 -4.43 -0.67
CA LEU A 487 -3.38 -4.59 -2.12
C LEU A 487 -4.44 -3.83 -2.92
N ASP A 488 -4.14 -3.54 -4.18
CA ASP A 488 -5.09 -2.95 -5.11
C ASP A 488 -6.28 -3.89 -5.35
N GLY A 489 -7.48 -3.35 -5.43
CA GLY A 489 -8.69 -4.13 -5.70
C GLY A 489 -8.64 -4.84 -7.06
N THR A 490 -8.02 -4.23 -8.07
CA THR A 490 -7.81 -4.87 -9.39
C THR A 490 -6.83 -6.02 -9.29
N SER A 491 -5.78 -5.86 -8.47
CA SER A 491 -4.80 -6.90 -8.15
C SER A 491 -5.47 -8.10 -7.45
N ILE A 492 -6.24 -7.84 -6.38
CA ILE A 492 -6.98 -8.89 -5.67
C ILE A 492 -7.97 -9.61 -6.60
N SER A 493 -8.68 -8.87 -7.47
CA SER A 493 -9.67 -9.43 -8.39
C SER A 493 -9.07 -10.30 -9.50
N ALA A 494 -7.74 -10.25 -9.71
CA ALA A 494 -7.04 -11.15 -10.62
C ALA A 494 -6.82 -12.55 -10.02
N LEU A 495 -7.11 -12.75 -8.72
CA LEU A 495 -7.12 -14.07 -8.08
C LEU A 495 -8.51 -14.72 -8.21
N PRO A 496 -8.60 -16.06 -8.35
CA PRO A 496 -9.88 -16.74 -8.35
C PRO A 496 -10.62 -16.56 -7.01
N ALA A 497 -11.92 -16.29 -7.07
CA ALA A 497 -12.77 -16.16 -5.90
C ALA A 497 -13.43 -17.49 -5.52
N SER A 498 -13.68 -17.67 -4.21
CA SER A 498 -14.42 -18.80 -3.64
C SER A 498 -15.52 -18.31 -2.71
N THR A 499 -16.18 -19.22 -1.99
CA THR A 499 -17.25 -18.88 -1.05
C THR A 499 -16.74 -17.93 0.04
N ALA A 500 -17.62 -17.03 0.49
CA ALA A 500 -17.31 -16.08 1.56
C ALA A 500 -16.79 -16.78 2.83
N PHE A 501 -15.85 -16.13 3.50
CA PHE A 501 -15.26 -16.60 4.74
C PHE A 501 -16.26 -16.44 5.90
N THR A 502 -16.48 -17.52 6.64
CA THR A 502 -17.49 -17.58 7.73
C THR A 502 -16.90 -17.79 9.12
N GLY A 503 -15.56 -17.77 9.25
CA GLY A 503 -14.84 -18.09 10.49
C GLY A 503 -14.43 -19.56 10.61
N SER A 504 -15.06 -20.49 9.88
CA SER A 504 -14.62 -21.88 9.84
C SER A 504 -13.35 -22.03 9.00
N VAL A 505 -12.41 -22.86 9.46
CA VAL A 505 -11.15 -23.17 8.79
C VAL A 505 -10.77 -24.64 8.97
N SER A 506 -9.99 -25.16 8.03
CA SER A 506 -9.26 -26.42 8.20
C SER A 506 -7.83 -26.13 8.62
N THR A 507 -7.37 -26.73 9.70
CA THR A 507 -6.00 -26.63 10.20
C THR A 507 -5.31 -27.99 10.12
N PRO A 508 -3.98 -28.09 10.24
CA PRO A 508 -3.30 -29.37 10.36
C PRO A 508 -3.83 -30.25 11.52
N GLY A 509 -4.41 -29.63 12.56
CA GLY A 509 -4.99 -30.30 13.74
C GLY A 509 -6.47 -30.70 13.60
N GLY A 510 -7.07 -30.48 12.43
CA GLY A 510 -8.49 -30.69 12.14
C GLY A 510 -9.26 -29.39 11.93
N GLN A 511 -10.58 -29.45 12.02
CA GLN A 511 -11.44 -28.28 11.85
C GLN A 511 -11.35 -27.34 13.05
N ALA A 512 -11.36 -26.04 12.80
CA ALA A 512 -11.40 -25.01 13.81
C ALA A 512 -12.34 -23.85 13.41
N ILE A 513 -12.72 -23.06 14.40
CA ILE A 513 -13.48 -21.82 14.25
C ILE A 513 -12.63 -20.67 14.78
N LEU A 514 -12.36 -19.69 13.92
CA LEU A 514 -11.81 -18.41 14.35
C LEU A 514 -12.93 -17.59 14.97
N SER A 515 -12.73 -17.12 16.20
CA SER A 515 -13.71 -16.35 16.97
C SER A 515 -12.98 -15.39 17.91
N GLY A 516 -13.16 -14.08 17.69
CA GLY A 516 -12.32 -13.06 18.29
C GLY A 516 -10.84 -13.40 18.11
N GLY A 517 -10.05 -13.24 19.16
CA GLY A 517 -8.64 -13.59 19.18
C GLY A 517 -8.34 -15.09 19.36
N SER A 518 -9.33 -15.99 19.23
CA SER A 518 -9.17 -17.43 19.48
C SER A 518 -9.38 -18.31 18.24
N SER A 519 -8.62 -19.42 18.18
CA SER A 519 -8.82 -20.52 17.25
C SER A 519 -9.38 -21.71 18.02
N ILE A 520 -10.68 -21.91 17.91
CA ILE A 520 -11.45 -22.90 18.67
C ILE A 520 -11.45 -24.21 17.92
N ARG A 521 -10.77 -25.23 18.48
CA ARG A 521 -10.74 -26.57 17.90
C ARG A 521 -12.14 -27.19 17.93
N TRP A 522 -12.53 -27.78 16.80
CA TRP A 522 -13.81 -28.47 16.61
C TRP A 522 -13.58 -29.99 16.51
N PRO A 523 -13.70 -30.75 17.61
CA PRO A 523 -13.37 -32.16 17.65
C PRO A 523 -14.41 -33.04 16.97
N LYS A 524 -13.98 -34.24 16.54
CA LYS A 524 -14.88 -35.30 16.09
C LYS A 524 -15.80 -35.71 17.26
N GLY A 525 -17.11 -35.59 17.09
CA GLY A 525 -18.12 -35.91 18.12
C GLY A 525 -19.06 -34.74 18.46
N VAL A 526 -18.73 -33.53 18.02
CA VAL A 526 -19.69 -32.41 17.93
C VAL A 526 -20.26 -32.38 16.51
N ALA A 527 -21.48 -31.86 16.35
CA ALA A 527 -22.13 -31.69 15.06
C ALA A 527 -21.16 -31.11 14.01
N PRO A 528 -21.02 -31.76 12.84
CA PRO A 528 -20.05 -31.32 11.84
C PRO A 528 -20.44 -29.96 11.28
N LEU A 529 -19.45 -29.10 11.09
CA LEU A 529 -19.63 -27.84 10.40
C LEU A 529 -19.43 -28.08 8.90
N ALA A 530 -20.45 -27.76 8.10
CA ALA A 530 -20.44 -27.91 6.66
C ALA A 530 -20.89 -26.59 5.99
N PRO A 531 -20.19 -26.13 4.93
CA PRO A 531 -18.98 -26.72 4.35
C PRO A 531 -17.74 -26.55 5.24
N VAL A 532 -16.74 -27.41 5.05
CA VAL A 532 -15.43 -27.23 5.70
C VAL A 532 -14.80 -25.95 5.16
N GLY A 533 -14.41 -25.06 6.06
CA GLY A 533 -13.79 -23.79 5.68
C GLY A 533 -12.40 -23.93 5.06
N PRO A 534 -11.84 -22.84 4.53
CA PRO A 534 -10.54 -22.82 3.86
C PRO A 534 -9.41 -23.39 4.72
N ALA A 535 -8.43 -24.02 4.07
CA ALA A 535 -7.25 -24.55 4.75
C ALA A 535 -6.29 -23.41 5.12
N ILE A 536 -5.88 -23.32 6.38
CA ILE A 536 -4.94 -22.30 6.83
C ILE A 536 -3.66 -22.91 7.40
N SER A 537 -2.57 -22.16 7.28
CA SER A 537 -1.27 -22.54 7.80
C SER A 537 -1.24 -22.63 9.32
N GLN A 538 -0.27 -23.39 9.84
CA GLN A 538 0.01 -23.44 11.27
C GLN A 538 0.41 -22.06 11.81
N GLU A 539 1.11 -21.25 11.00
CA GLU A 539 1.49 -19.88 11.38
C GLU A 539 0.26 -19.01 11.65
N LEU A 540 -0.70 -18.96 10.71
CA LEU A 540 -1.92 -18.18 10.90
C LEU A 540 -2.72 -18.72 12.09
N THR A 541 -2.82 -20.04 12.23
CA THR A 541 -3.50 -20.68 13.36
C THR A 541 -2.86 -20.28 14.70
N SER A 542 -1.53 -20.27 14.77
CA SER A 542 -0.76 -19.93 15.99
C SER A 542 -0.80 -18.44 16.36
N SER A 543 -1.27 -17.57 15.45
CA SER A 543 -1.54 -16.17 15.77
C SER A 543 -2.79 -15.98 16.63
N TYR A 544 -3.58 -17.03 16.85
CA TYR A 544 -4.76 -17.03 17.71
C TYR A 544 -4.51 -17.82 18.99
N SER A 545 -5.16 -17.39 20.08
CA SER A 545 -5.17 -18.15 21.34
C SER A 545 -5.92 -19.47 21.16
N PRO A 546 -5.41 -20.60 21.66
CA PRO A 546 -6.10 -21.89 21.50
C PRO A 546 -7.41 -21.90 22.28
N GLY A 547 -8.46 -22.47 21.67
CA GLY A 547 -9.74 -22.75 22.32
C GLY A 547 -10.22 -24.17 22.00
N LEU A 548 -11.21 -24.65 22.75
CA LEU A 548 -11.84 -25.95 22.53
C LEU A 548 -13.33 -25.87 22.81
N VAL A 549 -14.12 -26.52 21.96
CA VAL A 549 -15.53 -26.84 22.22
C VAL A 549 -15.69 -28.35 22.21
N SER A 550 -16.44 -28.88 23.18
CA SER A 550 -16.75 -30.30 23.31
C SER A 550 -18.20 -30.47 23.73
N VAL A 551 -18.76 -31.68 23.53
CA VAL A 551 -20.07 -32.03 24.06
C VAL A 551 -20.11 -31.79 25.57
N GLY A 552 -21.18 -31.16 26.07
CA GLY A 552 -21.35 -30.79 27.47
C GLY A 552 -20.87 -29.37 27.82
N MET A 553 -20.14 -28.70 26.93
CA MET A 553 -19.74 -27.30 27.12
C MET A 553 -20.89 -26.33 26.79
N PHE A 554 -20.77 -25.08 27.24
CA PHE A 554 -21.72 -24.02 26.91
C PHE A 554 -21.14 -23.06 25.88
N VAL A 555 -21.97 -22.67 24.92
CA VAL A 555 -21.62 -21.72 23.86
C VAL A 555 -22.65 -20.61 23.74
N LYS A 556 -22.24 -19.46 23.23
CA LYS A 556 -23.15 -18.40 22.76
C LYS A 556 -22.65 -17.82 21.45
N SER A 557 -23.51 -17.12 20.72
CA SER A 557 -23.08 -16.33 19.56
C SER A 557 -22.47 -14.98 20.00
N VAL A 558 -21.79 -14.29 19.09
CA VAL A 558 -21.21 -12.96 19.39
C VAL A 558 -22.31 -11.95 19.65
N SER A 559 -23.35 -11.92 18.80
CA SER A 559 -24.45 -10.95 18.89
C SER A 559 -25.62 -11.41 19.78
N GLY A 560 -25.69 -12.70 20.13
CA GLY A 560 -26.80 -13.29 20.88
C GLY A 560 -26.55 -13.46 22.37
N SER A 561 -27.62 -13.40 23.16
CA SER A 561 -27.60 -13.63 24.62
C SER A 561 -27.97 -15.06 25.01
N THR A 562 -28.58 -15.84 24.10
CA THR A 562 -28.94 -17.24 24.37
C THR A 562 -27.69 -18.10 24.52
N VAL A 563 -27.58 -18.78 25.66
CA VAL A 563 -26.55 -19.78 25.93
C VAL A 563 -27.08 -21.14 25.52
N TYR A 564 -26.26 -21.93 24.85
CA TYR A 564 -26.59 -23.27 24.38
C TYR A 564 -25.67 -24.29 25.06
N LEU A 565 -26.22 -25.42 25.47
CA LEU A 565 -25.44 -26.62 25.76
C LEU A 565 -25.08 -27.29 24.44
N VAL A 566 -23.80 -27.64 24.27
CA VAL A 566 -23.31 -28.36 23.09
C VAL A 566 -23.66 -29.83 23.22
N GLY A 567 -24.56 -30.31 22.37
CA GLY A 567 -24.86 -31.72 22.20
C GLY A 567 -23.98 -32.38 21.14
N ALA A 568 -24.17 -33.68 20.94
CA ALA A 568 -23.44 -34.44 19.91
C ALA A 568 -23.88 -34.06 18.48
N THR A 569 -25.14 -33.64 18.30
CA THR A 569 -25.73 -33.34 16.98
C THR A 569 -26.43 -31.98 16.93
N ASP A 570 -26.60 -31.32 18.07
CA ASP A 570 -27.44 -30.14 18.23
C ASP A 570 -26.87 -29.13 19.24
N LEU A 571 -27.34 -27.89 19.16
CA LEU A 571 -27.18 -26.88 20.20
C LEU A 571 -28.51 -26.72 20.93
N ARG A 572 -28.51 -26.93 22.25
CA ARG A 572 -29.72 -26.91 23.07
C ARG A 572 -29.82 -25.63 23.89
N PRO A 573 -30.78 -24.73 23.61
CA PRO A 573 -30.87 -23.43 24.28
C PRO A 573 -31.24 -23.59 25.76
N VAL A 574 -30.58 -22.85 26.65
CA VAL A 574 -30.82 -22.86 28.09
C VAL A 574 -31.76 -21.71 28.46
N VAL A 575 -32.84 -22.00 29.18
CA VAL A 575 -33.93 -21.02 29.41
C VAL A 575 -33.58 -19.86 30.33
N SER A 576 -32.62 -20.04 31.24
CA SER A 576 -32.29 -19.04 32.25
C SER A 576 -30.89 -19.26 32.83
N TRP A 577 -30.36 -18.22 33.48
CA TRP A 577 -29.09 -18.32 34.22
C TRP A 577 -29.14 -19.38 35.33
N LYS A 578 -30.28 -19.53 36.00
CA LYS A 578 -30.46 -20.55 37.04
C LYS A 578 -30.42 -21.97 36.46
N ALA A 579 -31.04 -22.18 35.29
CA ALA A 579 -30.93 -23.45 34.57
C ALA A 579 -29.49 -23.71 34.11
N LEU A 580 -28.78 -22.68 33.66
CA LEU A 580 -27.38 -22.78 33.24
C LEU A 580 -26.48 -23.25 34.38
N VAL A 581 -26.52 -22.58 35.54
CA VAL A 581 -25.72 -22.94 36.72
C VAL A 581 -26.06 -24.35 37.20
N ALA A 582 -27.34 -24.73 37.18
CA ALA A 582 -27.79 -26.06 37.56
C ALA A 582 -27.24 -27.16 36.62
N LEU A 583 -27.27 -26.92 35.30
CA LEU A 583 -26.75 -27.85 34.30
C LEU A 583 -25.22 -27.92 34.31
N ALA A 584 -24.54 -26.81 34.59
CA ALA A 584 -23.08 -26.75 34.71
C ALA A 584 -22.55 -27.34 36.02
N ALA A 585 -23.40 -27.50 37.03
CA ALA A 585 -23.04 -27.89 38.40
C ALA A 585 -21.97 -26.99 39.05
N THR A 586 -21.86 -25.73 38.59
CA THR A 586 -20.96 -24.71 39.14
C THR A 586 -21.50 -23.32 38.85
N PRO A 587 -21.35 -22.33 39.77
CA PRO A 587 -21.68 -20.94 39.48
C PRO A 587 -20.71 -20.29 38.48
N ASP A 588 -19.47 -20.77 38.40
CA ASP A 588 -18.42 -20.25 37.49
C ASP A 588 -18.49 -20.93 36.12
N VAL A 589 -19.56 -20.65 35.38
CA VAL A 589 -19.83 -21.31 34.10
C VAL A 589 -18.94 -20.76 32.99
N ALA A 590 -18.10 -21.62 32.42
CA ALA A 590 -17.33 -21.29 31.22
C ALA A 590 -18.24 -21.31 29.97
N ILE A 591 -18.38 -20.15 29.32
CA ILE A 591 -19.18 -20.00 28.09
C ILE A 591 -18.25 -19.59 26.94
N VAL A 592 -18.15 -20.44 25.93
CA VAL A 592 -17.35 -20.16 24.72
C VAL A 592 -18.16 -19.29 23.76
N THR A 593 -17.57 -18.21 23.27
CA THR A 593 -18.23 -17.35 22.28
C THR A 593 -17.85 -17.79 20.86
N LEU A 594 -18.86 -18.08 20.04
CA LEU A 594 -18.73 -18.51 18.65
C LEU A 594 -19.27 -17.43 17.69
N PRO A 595 -18.81 -17.36 16.44
CA PRO A 595 -19.39 -16.49 15.44
C PRO A 595 -20.87 -16.80 15.20
N ASP A 596 -21.64 -15.79 14.85
CA ASP A 596 -23.08 -15.91 14.62
C ASP A 596 -23.38 -16.91 13.51
N SER A 597 -22.57 -16.91 12.45
CA SER A 597 -22.63 -17.88 11.34
C SER A 597 -22.49 -19.32 11.81
N THR A 598 -21.58 -19.58 12.76
CA THR A 598 -21.32 -20.93 13.29
C THR A 598 -22.52 -21.40 14.10
N VAL A 599 -23.06 -20.55 14.97
CA VAL A 599 -24.25 -20.90 15.76
C VAL A 599 -25.46 -21.10 14.85
N ALA A 600 -25.64 -20.29 13.81
CA ALA A 600 -26.76 -20.40 12.88
C ALA A 600 -26.75 -21.70 12.04
N GLN A 601 -25.57 -22.22 11.70
CA GLN A 601 -25.42 -23.46 10.93
C GLN A 601 -25.79 -24.72 11.72
N LEU A 602 -25.74 -24.67 13.05
CA LEU A 602 -25.96 -25.83 13.91
C LEU A 602 -27.43 -26.01 14.28
N ALA A 603 -27.94 -27.23 14.10
CA ALA A 603 -29.30 -27.61 14.44
C ALA A 603 -29.64 -27.27 15.90
N LYS A 604 -30.87 -26.79 16.13
CA LYS A 604 -31.35 -26.48 17.47
C LYS A 604 -32.09 -27.67 18.06
N GLY A 605 -31.61 -28.11 19.22
CA GLY A 605 -32.23 -29.17 19.99
C GLY A 605 -33.30 -28.65 20.94
N PRO A 606 -33.83 -29.51 21.83
CA PRO A 606 -34.83 -29.11 22.81
C PRO A 606 -34.30 -28.04 23.76
N ILE A 607 -35.23 -27.18 24.21
CA ILE A 607 -34.98 -26.16 25.21
C ILE A 607 -34.68 -26.82 26.55
N LEU A 608 -33.58 -26.45 27.21
CA LEU A 608 -33.17 -27.00 28.49
C LEU A 608 -33.71 -26.17 29.66
N PHE A 609 -34.55 -26.81 30.45
CA PHE A 609 -35.07 -26.30 31.71
C PHE A 609 -34.16 -26.66 32.89
N GLN A 610 -34.36 -25.97 34.02
CA GLN A 610 -33.60 -26.24 35.24
C GLN A 610 -33.95 -27.64 35.77
N PRO A 611 -32.96 -28.56 35.95
CA PRO A 611 -33.20 -29.82 36.65
C PRO A 611 -33.76 -29.59 38.06
N ALA A 612 -34.56 -30.55 38.54
CA ALA A 612 -35.27 -30.45 39.82
C ALA A 612 -36.23 -29.25 39.92
N SER A 613 -36.91 -28.93 38.83
CA SER A 613 -38.01 -27.94 38.80
C SER A 613 -39.28 -28.57 38.24
N LEU A 614 -40.43 -27.99 38.59
CA LEU A 614 -41.73 -28.44 38.06
C LEU A 614 -42.18 -27.56 36.90
N VAL A 615 -42.69 -28.20 35.86
CA VAL A 615 -43.22 -27.53 34.66
C VAL A 615 -44.57 -28.13 34.27
N LYS A 616 -45.42 -27.32 33.67
CA LYS A 616 -46.59 -27.77 32.91
C LYS A 616 -46.70 -27.02 31.59
N THR A 617 -47.42 -27.56 30.63
CA THR A 617 -47.76 -26.83 29.41
C THR A 617 -49.02 -25.97 29.61
N ALA A 618 -49.28 -25.04 28.69
CA ALA A 618 -50.45 -24.18 28.75
C ALA A 618 -51.76 -24.95 28.56
N SER A 619 -51.76 -25.94 27.65
CA SER A 619 -52.93 -26.75 27.31
C SER A 619 -53.21 -27.92 28.25
N SER A 620 -52.22 -28.35 29.07
CA SER A 620 -52.34 -29.55 29.91
C SER A 620 -52.25 -29.21 31.40
N PRO A 621 -53.13 -29.80 32.24
CA PRO A 621 -52.99 -29.68 33.70
C PRO A 621 -51.88 -30.58 34.27
N ALA A 622 -51.32 -31.51 33.48
CA ALA A 622 -50.28 -32.42 33.95
C ALA A 622 -48.99 -31.66 34.29
N VAL A 623 -48.48 -31.90 35.50
CA VAL A 623 -47.24 -31.31 36.00
C VAL A 623 -46.13 -32.36 35.94
N PHE A 624 -44.95 -31.94 35.52
CA PHE A 624 -43.79 -32.80 35.37
C PHE A 624 -42.59 -32.23 36.11
N LEU A 625 -41.81 -33.11 36.74
CA LEU A 625 -40.47 -32.81 37.23
C LEU A 625 -39.47 -32.90 36.09
N ILE A 626 -38.69 -31.85 35.87
CA ILE A 626 -37.55 -31.85 34.94
C ILE A 626 -36.47 -32.75 35.50
N ASP A 627 -36.18 -33.84 34.79
CA ASP A 627 -35.13 -34.79 35.12
C ASP A 627 -33.96 -34.72 34.13
N GLY A 628 -32.88 -34.08 34.57
CA GLY A 628 -31.69 -33.83 33.75
C GLY A 628 -32.00 -32.99 32.51
N SER A 629 -31.36 -33.32 31.39
CA SER A 629 -31.45 -32.56 30.14
C SER A 629 -32.40 -33.13 29.10
N SER A 630 -33.12 -34.22 29.42
CA SER A 630 -33.92 -34.95 28.43
C SER A 630 -35.13 -35.72 28.95
N ASN A 631 -35.37 -35.80 30.27
CA ASN A 631 -36.48 -36.57 30.81
C ASN A 631 -37.48 -35.72 31.61
N LEU A 632 -38.75 -36.14 31.58
CA LEU A 632 -39.83 -35.60 32.41
C LEU A 632 -40.37 -36.73 33.29
N GLN A 633 -40.54 -36.47 34.58
CA GLN A 633 -41.20 -37.42 35.49
C GLN A 633 -42.58 -36.88 35.85
N PHE A 634 -43.64 -37.64 35.58
CA PHE A 634 -45.01 -37.20 35.86
C PHE A 634 -45.25 -37.05 37.37
N LEU A 635 -45.79 -35.90 37.80
CA LEU A 635 -46.13 -35.65 39.19
C LEU A 635 -47.60 -35.99 39.44
N SER A 636 -47.84 -37.02 40.25
CA SER A 636 -49.20 -37.41 40.65
C SER A 636 -49.74 -36.64 41.86
N ASP A 637 -48.84 -36.15 42.73
CA ASP A 637 -49.19 -35.51 44.01
C ASP A 637 -48.06 -34.57 44.46
N PHE A 638 -48.38 -33.32 44.78
CA PHE A 638 -47.41 -32.31 45.20
C PHE A 638 -46.76 -32.62 46.56
N ALA A 639 -47.37 -33.46 47.41
CA ALA A 639 -46.76 -33.86 48.68
C ALA A 639 -45.37 -34.50 48.46
N ILE A 640 -45.20 -35.23 47.36
CA ILE A 640 -43.97 -35.94 47.01
C ILE A 640 -42.82 -34.96 46.72
N THR A 641 -43.10 -33.89 45.97
CA THR A 641 -42.10 -32.89 45.62
C THR A 641 -41.86 -31.89 46.75
N ASN A 642 -42.90 -31.60 47.55
CA ASN A 642 -42.77 -30.80 48.77
C ASN A 642 -41.82 -31.47 49.78
N ALA A 643 -41.85 -32.81 49.88
CA ALA A 643 -40.94 -33.57 50.74
C ALA A 643 -39.46 -33.42 50.36
N VAL A 644 -39.15 -33.05 49.12
CA VAL A 644 -37.79 -32.69 48.66
C VAL A 644 -37.57 -31.18 48.48
N GLY A 645 -38.50 -30.34 48.96
CA GLY A 645 -38.37 -28.88 48.96
C GLY A 645 -38.74 -28.21 47.64
N ILE A 646 -39.34 -28.94 46.68
CA ILE A 646 -39.78 -28.40 45.39
C ILE A 646 -41.29 -28.14 45.45
N THR A 647 -41.66 -26.87 45.67
CA THR A 647 -43.04 -26.46 45.99
C THR A 647 -43.75 -25.67 44.89
N GLY A 648 -43.03 -25.20 43.87
CA GLY A 648 -43.58 -24.37 42.79
C GLY A 648 -43.39 -24.98 41.42
N PHE A 649 -44.26 -24.60 40.47
CA PHE A 649 -44.15 -24.98 39.07
C PHE A 649 -44.23 -23.75 38.15
N SER A 650 -43.71 -23.91 36.93
CA SER A 650 -43.81 -22.90 35.86
C SER A 650 -44.69 -23.39 34.73
N THR A 651 -45.34 -22.47 34.01
CA THR A 651 -46.12 -22.79 32.80
C THR A 651 -45.33 -22.39 31.57
N VAL A 652 -45.21 -23.32 30.62
CA VAL A 652 -44.48 -23.14 29.35
C VAL A 652 -45.42 -23.33 28.16
N ALA A 653 -45.03 -22.85 26.98
CA ALA A 653 -45.79 -23.09 25.76
C ALA A 653 -45.74 -24.58 25.36
N ASP A 654 -46.81 -25.08 24.74
CA ASP A 654 -47.02 -26.52 24.50
C ASP A 654 -45.87 -27.21 23.74
N GLY A 655 -45.25 -26.51 22.78
CA GLY A 655 -44.14 -27.06 21.99
C GLY A 655 -42.79 -27.09 22.72
N GLN A 656 -42.63 -26.43 23.87
CA GLN A 656 -41.31 -26.29 24.50
C GLN A 656 -40.82 -27.58 25.18
N LEU A 657 -41.72 -28.53 25.46
CA LEU A 657 -41.38 -29.84 26.05
C LEU A 657 -41.27 -30.96 25.02
N ALA A 658 -41.44 -30.67 23.72
CA ALA A 658 -41.58 -31.67 22.64
C ALA A 658 -40.35 -32.57 22.40
N GLY A 659 -39.21 -32.30 23.04
CA GLY A 659 -38.00 -33.14 22.97
C GLY A 659 -37.62 -33.85 24.27
N TYR A 660 -38.48 -33.80 25.29
CA TYR A 660 -38.27 -34.56 26.52
C TYR A 660 -39.00 -35.91 26.48
N SER A 661 -38.35 -36.95 26.97
CA SER A 661 -38.94 -38.28 27.15
C SER A 661 -39.66 -38.36 28.48
N GLN A 662 -40.93 -38.72 28.48
CA GLN A 662 -41.70 -38.92 29.71
C GLN A 662 -41.38 -40.28 30.33
N GLY A 663 -41.07 -40.29 31.62
CA GLY A 663 -40.91 -41.51 32.41
C GLY A 663 -42.22 -42.30 32.54
N ALA A 664 -42.11 -43.63 32.55
CA ALA A 664 -43.25 -44.54 32.58
C ALA A 664 -44.03 -44.55 33.91
N ALA A 665 -43.42 -44.07 35.00
CA ALA A 665 -44.00 -44.06 36.34
C ALA A 665 -44.02 -42.64 36.92
N PRO A 666 -45.01 -42.32 37.79
CA PRO A 666 -45.02 -41.06 38.49
C PRO A 666 -43.86 -40.96 39.48
N VAL A 667 -43.47 -39.72 39.83
CA VAL A 667 -42.52 -39.40 40.90
C VAL A 667 -43.00 -40.01 42.22
N ARG A 668 -42.06 -40.53 43.01
CA ARG A 668 -42.25 -41.24 44.29
C ARG A 668 -41.36 -40.65 45.38
N TYR A 669 -41.60 -41.05 46.63
CA TYR A 669 -40.84 -40.60 47.79
C TYR A 669 -39.42 -41.17 47.89
N LEU A 670 -39.12 -42.27 47.22
CA LEU A 670 -37.75 -42.77 47.12
C LEU A 670 -37.16 -42.34 45.78
N TYR A 671 -35.91 -41.87 45.82
CA TYR A 671 -35.15 -41.46 44.64
C TYR A 671 -33.94 -42.37 44.49
N SER A 672 -33.64 -42.80 43.27
CA SER A 672 -32.41 -43.51 42.94
C SER A 672 -31.55 -42.65 42.01
N CYS A 673 -30.39 -42.23 42.51
CA CYS A 673 -29.49 -41.31 41.83
C CYS A 673 -28.10 -41.94 41.74
N GLY A 674 -27.61 -42.26 40.53
CA GLY A 674 -26.28 -42.86 40.35
C GLY A 674 -26.07 -44.17 41.12
N GLY A 675 -27.14 -44.94 41.36
CA GLY A 675 -27.12 -46.20 42.12
C GLY A 675 -27.38 -46.05 43.62
N ASN A 676 -27.27 -44.85 44.18
CA ASN A 676 -27.61 -44.59 45.59
C ASN A 676 -29.11 -44.33 45.74
N GLN A 677 -29.68 -44.74 46.88
CA GLN A 677 -31.09 -44.48 47.20
C GLN A 677 -31.24 -43.45 48.31
N TYR A 678 -32.28 -42.63 48.16
CA TYR A 678 -32.59 -41.52 49.03
C TYR A 678 -34.08 -41.51 49.37
N LEU A 679 -34.38 -41.13 50.61
CA LEU A 679 -35.74 -40.88 51.07
C LEU A 679 -36.03 -39.37 51.04
N ALA A 680 -37.13 -38.99 50.41
CA ALA A 680 -37.67 -37.64 50.41
C ALA A 680 -38.40 -37.35 51.72
N ALA A 681 -37.90 -36.37 52.48
CA ALA A 681 -38.53 -35.90 53.70
C ALA A 681 -37.93 -34.54 54.10
N GLU A 682 -38.62 -33.80 54.97
CA GLU A 682 -38.10 -32.55 55.57
C GLU A 682 -37.58 -31.51 54.56
N GLY A 683 -38.04 -31.55 53.31
CA GLY A 683 -37.58 -30.65 52.26
C GLY A 683 -36.21 -31.01 51.66
N SER A 684 -35.73 -32.24 51.84
CA SER A 684 -34.41 -32.70 51.43
C SER A 684 -34.41 -34.19 50.99
N LEU A 685 -33.34 -34.61 50.33
CA LEU A 685 -33.03 -36.03 50.08
C LEU A 685 -32.13 -36.59 51.19
N HIS A 686 -32.57 -37.66 51.83
CA HIS A 686 -31.87 -38.31 52.93
C HIS A 686 -31.25 -39.64 52.47
N PRO A 687 -29.92 -39.81 52.47
CA PRO A 687 -29.28 -41.03 51.97
C PRO A 687 -29.67 -42.27 52.78
N MET A 688 -29.94 -43.38 52.09
CA MET A 688 -30.37 -44.64 52.68
C MET A 688 -29.26 -45.71 52.58
N SER A 689 -29.06 -46.47 53.65
CA SER A 689 -28.23 -47.67 53.61
C SER A 689 -28.98 -48.82 52.91
N PRO A 690 -28.29 -49.84 52.39
CA PRO A 690 -28.95 -51.02 51.79
C PRO A 690 -29.95 -51.71 52.73
N ALA A 691 -29.65 -51.73 54.04
CA ALA A 691 -30.55 -52.26 55.06
C ALA A 691 -31.85 -51.44 55.16
N LEU A 692 -31.76 -50.10 55.14
CA LEU A 692 -32.93 -49.24 55.13
C LEU A 692 -33.73 -49.39 53.82
N VAL A 693 -33.07 -49.45 52.66
CA VAL A 693 -33.76 -49.71 51.39
C VAL A 693 -34.60 -50.98 51.46
N SER A 694 -34.03 -52.06 52.03
CA SER A 694 -34.77 -53.31 52.24
C SER A 694 -35.88 -53.19 53.28
N ALA A 695 -35.69 -52.40 54.34
CA ALA A 695 -36.68 -52.22 55.42
C ALA A 695 -37.92 -51.44 54.94
N TYR A 696 -37.72 -50.39 54.13
CA TYR A 696 -38.82 -49.62 53.54
C TYR A 696 -39.49 -50.39 52.39
N SER A 697 -38.71 -51.09 51.55
CA SER A 697 -39.22 -51.88 50.41
C SER A 697 -40.15 -51.12 49.45
N LEU A 698 -39.99 -49.79 49.38
CA LEU A 698 -40.73 -48.93 48.47
C LEU A 698 -39.96 -48.81 47.15
N ALA A 699 -40.68 -48.75 46.04
CA ALA A 699 -40.04 -48.58 44.75
C ALA A 699 -39.65 -47.10 44.53
N ALA A 700 -38.46 -46.89 43.97
CA ALA A 700 -37.84 -45.59 43.78
C ALA A 700 -38.10 -45.02 42.38
N THR A 701 -38.11 -43.68 42.28
CA THR A 701 -37.98 -42.94 41.02
C THR A 701 -36.52 -42.91 40.65
N THR A 702 -36.14 -43.51 39.52
CA THR A 702 -34.79 -43.34 38.99
C THR A 702 -34.67 -41.96 38.36
N THR A 703 -33.75 -41.15 38.88
CA THR A 703 -33.51 -39.79 38.40
C THR A 703 -32.04 -39.59 38.06
N SER A 704 -31.77 -38.68 37.13
CA SER A 704 -30.40 -38.31 36.78
C SER A 704 -29.66 -37.70 37.97
N THR A 705 -28.33 -37.89 37.99
CA THR A 705 -27.46 -37.30 39.00
C THR A 705 -27.53 -35.77 39.01
N SER A 706 -27.72 -35.15 37.84
CA SER A 706 -27.94 -33.70 37.70
C SER A 706 -29.23 -33.20 38.34
N THR A 707 -30.28 -34.03 38.46
CA THR A 707 -31.50 -33.65 39.17
C THR A 707 -31.25 -33.69 40.67
N CYS A 708 -30.67 -34.78 41.17
CA CYS A 708 -30.49 -34.97 42.61
C CYS A 708 -29.48 -33.98 43.21
N SER A 709 -28.47 -33.56 42.43
CA SER A 709 -27.51 -32.54 42.88
C SER A 709 -28.13 -31.16 43.07
N GLN A 710 -29.30 -30.90 42.47
CA GLN A 710 -30.05 -29.66 42.65
C GLN A 710 -31.01 -29.70 43.84
N ILE A 711 -31.16 -30.87 44.48
CA ILE A 711 -32.02 -31.06 45.64
C ILE A 711 -31.14 -31.06 46.90
N THR A 712 -31.55 -30.30 47.90
CA THR A 712 -30.87 -30.22 49.20
C THR A 712 -30.66 -31.62 49.78
N GLN A 713 -29.43 -31.92 50.17
CA GLN A 713 -29.08 -33.18 50.83
C GLN A 713 -29.23 -33.01 52.34
N GLY A 714 -30.02 -33.89 52.96
CA GLY A 714 -30.25 -33.92 54.39
C GLY A 714 -29.33 -34.90 55.12
N LYS A 715 -29.57 -35.06 56.43
CA LYS A 715 -28.96 -36.13 57.24
C LYS A 715 -29.30 -37.52 56.70
N ALA A 716 -28.58 -38.57 57.10
CA ALA A 716 -28.94 -39.94 56.73
C ALA A 716 -30.38 -40.28 57.14
N ALA A 717 -31.06 -41.07 56.30
CA ALA A 717 -32.39 -41.58 56.61
C ALA A 717 -32.34 -42.50 57.84
N SER A 718 -33.47 -42.63 58.53
CA SER A 718 -33.59 -43.44 59.74
C SER A 718 -34.60 -44.57 59.55
N ALA A 719 -34.46 -45.63 60.32
CA ALA A 719 -35.52 -46.63 60.47
C ALA A 719 -36.70 -46.06 61.27
N PHE A 720 -36.57 -44.89 61.88
CA PHE A 720 -37.63 -44.25 62.65
C PHE A 720 -38.19 -43.04 61.91
N ILE A 721 -39.51 -43.00 61.78
CA ILE A 721 -40.26 -41.89 61.18
C ILE A 721 -41.20 -41.26 62.21
N ARG A 722 -41.41 -39.95 62.11
CA ARG A 722 -42.37 -39.22 62.94
C ARG A 722 -43.42 -38.56 62.05
N LEU A 723 -44.68 -38.81 62.37
CA LEU A 723 -45.82 -38.22 61.65
C LEU A 723 -46.15 -36.83 62.18
N SER A 724 -47.01 -36.11 61.46
CA SER A 724 -47.53 -34.78 61.82
C SER A 724 -48.20 -34.76 63.20
N THR A 725 -48.83 -35.87 63.60
CA THR A 725 -49.46 -36.09 64.91
C THR A 725 -48.46 -36.17 66.07
N GLY A 726 -47.17 -36.26 65.76
CA GLY A 726 -46.09 -36.44 66.72
C GLY A 726 -45.77 -37.89 67.06
N ALA A 727 -46.58 -38.86 66.59
CA ALA A 727 -46.34 -40.29 66.81
C ALA A 727 -45.09 -40.79 66.07
N VAL A 728 -44.28 -41.61 66.74
CA VAL A 728 -43.04 -42.19 66.20
C VAL A 728 -43.28 -43.66 65.85
N TYR A 729 -42.80 -44.07 64.69
CA TYR A 729 -42.89 -45.44 64.19
C TYR A 729 -41.50 -45.95 63.79
N GLN A 730 -41.23 -47.24 64.05
CA GLN A 730 -40.13 -47.97 63.45
C GLN A 730 -40.58 -48.58 62.12
N VAL A 731 -39.76 -48.48 61.09
CA VAL A 731 -39.98 -49.08 59.78
C VAL A 731 -39.15 -50.34 59.65
N SER A 732 -39.83 -51.48 59.47
CA SER A 732 -39.20 -52.77 59.21
C SER A 732 -40.18 -53.66 58.44
N GLY A 733 -39.65 -54.56 57.59
CA GLY A 733 -40.48 -55.50 56.82
C GLY A 733 -41.57 -54.84 55.95
N ALA A 734 -41.29 -53.65 55.39
CA ALA A 734 -42.25 -52.83 54.65
C ALA A 734 -43.49 -52.38 55.45
N GLN A 735 -43.41 -52.39 56.78
CA GLN A 735 -44.47 -51.95 57.68
C GLN A 735 -43.96 -50.84 58.62
N ARG A 736 -44.90 -50.04 59.13
CA ARG A 736 -44.64 -49.08 60.22
C ARG A 736 -45.20 -49.64 61.54
N HIS A 737 -44.35 -49.70 62.55
CA HIS A 737 -44.63 -50.27 63.86
C HIS A 737 -44.63 -49.14 64.89
N LEU A 738 -45.75 -48.92 65.59
CA LEU A 738 -45.89 -47.81 66.54
C LEU A 738 -44.90 -47.98 67.70
N VAL A 739 -44.15 -46.93 68.03
CA VAL A 739 -43.30 -46.88 69.21
C VAL A 739 -44.05 -46.16 70.34
N THR A 740 -44.44 -46.90 71.37
CA THR A 740 -45.40 -46.43 72.40
C THR A 740 -44.81 -45.53 73.47
N SER A 741 -43.49 -45.51 73.64
CA SER A 741 -42.82 -44.67 74.64
C SER A 741 -41.37 -44.32 74.24
N MET A 742 -40.83 -43.24 74.81
CA MET A 742 -39.42 -42.88 74.64
C MET A 742 -38.48 -43.96 75.18
N SER A 743 -38.87 -44.64 76.26
CA SER A 743 -38.10 -45.78 76.79
C SER A 743 -38.00 -46.91 75.77
N ARG A 744 -39.10 -47.22 75.06
CA ARG A 744 -39.08 -48.22 73.98
C ARG A 744 -38.24 -47.76 72.80
N TYR A 745 -38.32 -46.48 72.42
CA TYR A 745 -37.49 -45.89 71.38
C TYR A 745 -35.99 -46.10 71.65
N LEU A 746 -35.53 -45.75 72.86
CA LEU A 746 -34.12 -45.90 73.27
C LEU A 746 -33.67 -47.37 73.37
N GLN A 747 -34.58 -48.32 73.57
CA GLN A 747 -34.27 -49.75 73.49
C GLN A 747 -34.05 -50.21 72.04
N LEU A 748 -34.86 -49.70 71.10
CA LEU A 748 -34.80 -50.05 69.69
C LEU A 748 -33.67 -49.30 68.96
N ASP A 749 -33.27 -48.15 69.48
CA ASP A 749 -32.15 -47.33 68.99
C ASP A 749 -31.29 -46.81 70.15
N PRO A 750 -30.40 -47.66 70.70
CA PRO A 750 -29.52 -47.29 71.81
C PRO A 750 -28.52 -46.18 71.43
N THR A 751 -28.30 -45.98 70.13
CA THR A 751 -27.41 -44.96 69.59
C THR A 751 -28.05 -43.58 69.50
N GLY A 752 -29.36 -43.47 69.74
CA GLY A 752 -30.08 -42.20 69.73
C GLY A 752 -30.13 -41.54 68.36
N THR A 753 -30.16 -42.33 67.28
CA THR A 753 -30.35 -41.80 65.92
C THR A 753 -31.64 -40.98 65.90
N THR A 754 -31.65 -39.87 65.18
CA THR A 754 -32.85 -39.03 65.12
C THR A 754 -33.88 -39.64 64.16
N TYR A 755 -35.17 -39.57 64.52
CA TYR A 755 -36.25 -39.88 63.58
C TYR A 755 -36.29 -38.86 62.43
N LEU A 756 -36.94 -39.23 61.34
CA LEU A 756 -37.19 -38.38 60.20
C LEU A 756 -38.67 -37.94 60.19
N ASN A 757 -38.95 -36.64 60.15
CA ASN A 757 -40.32 -36.19 60.05
C ASN A 757 -40.83 -36.41 58.63
N VAL A 758 -41.95 -37.12 58.50
CA VAL A 758 -42.56 -37.48 57.23
C VAL A 758 -44.00 -37.00 57.19
N ASP A 759 -44.50 -36.71 56.00
CA ASP A 759 -45.90 -36.36 55.82
C ASP A 759 -46.81 -37.61 55.89
N ASP A 760 -48.10 -37.38 56.13
CA ASP A 760 -49.08 -38.46 56.31
C ASP A 760 -49.31 -39.26 55.02
N ARG A 761 -49.05 -38.66 53.84
CA ARG A 761 -49.15 -39.32 52.54
C ARG A 761 -48.04 -40.35 52.38
N PHE A 762 -46.79 -40.00 52.68
CA PHE A 762 -45.69 -40.98 52.75
C PHE A 762 -46.01 -42.08 53.74
N ALA A 763 -46.42 -41.71 54.96
CA ALA A 763 -46.68 -42.67 56.01
C ALA A 763 -47.77 -43.68 55.61
N SER A 764 -48.76 -43.29 54.79
CA SER A 764 -49.81 -44.17 54.28
C SER A 764 -49.32 -45.26 53.32
N LEU A 765 -48.13 -45.13 52.76
CA LEU A 765 -47.52 -46.14 51.88
C LEU A 765 -46.99 -47.36 52.66
N LEU A 766 -46.83 -47.23 53.97
CA LEU A 766 -46.36 -48.28 54.87
C LEU A 766 -47.54 -48.79 55.70
N PRO A 767 -48.02 -50.03 55.48
CA PRO A 767 -49.06 -50.64 56.30
C PRO A 767 -48.68 -50.66 57.78
N ILE A 768 -49.69 -50.55 58.66
CA ILE A 768 -49.48 -50.65 60.11
C ILE A 768 -49.21 -52.11 60.46
N GLY A 769 -48.04 -52.38 61.04
CA GLY A 769 -47.69 -53.66 61.63
C GLY A 769 -48.02 -53.72 63.13
N PRO A 770 -47.66 -54.82 63.83
CA PRO A 770 -47.72 -54.88 65.29
C PRO A 770 -46.90 -53.75 65.94
N VAL A 771 -47.23 -53.40 67.19
CA VAL A 771 -46.46 -52.41 67.98
C VAL A 771 -44.99 -52.84 68.10
N ALA A 772 -44.07 -51.88 67.97
CA ALA A 772 -42.62 -52.09 67.85
C ALA A 772 -41.96 -52.62 69.14
#